data_AF-A0A350U432-F1
#
_entry.id   AF-A0A350U432-F1
#
_cell.length_a   1.000
_cell.length_b   1.000
_cell.length_c   1.000
_cell.angle_alpha   90.00
_cell.angle_beta   90.00
_cell.angle_gamma   90.00
#
_symmetry.space_group_name_H-M   'P 1'
#
loop_
_entity.id
_entity.type
_entity.pdbx_description
1 polymer ?
#
loop_
_entity_poly.entity_id
_entity_poly.type
_entity_poly.pdbx_seq_one_letter_code
_entity_poly.pdbx_strand_id
1 'polypeptide(L)'
;MLKQEPTDLAPATAAASGRAGRHRGGFYAFAAMNTFSFMLLSGSVVVLCAMMLGASGTYIGLLGALNFITYFFMPLGRLAIRNQPIIKVFGWSWLIRYWSMVPAALSPLLMLAGWNRLGLALLLIGSLGFNIFRGIGLIGNNPLLAHLAGKKNRGQFFSNIQIANSLTAIAASAASVAALRWIRDGWAFGAMFSVAIVTGMLASFILLSMPEPHDYRPAAGTSMAATIRSALADRKLRAFIGVFLPMSFAAGTVRTFIITHARMLYGQSDSLIMVYTLCFNLGTVLMGFMTRKLMDRLGAKPLYFLFVTGTLLTMVPLLVSPLLANGLPLVAFLALVNFAVGFAVTGQENAGQTYFFSLTSPKQTMDLAVVYFMVMGLGGALGSLTGGFFLDGMQSIGLPAQTSYRLLFGAISLLLSATLLGLARLPGLGATPLRRSLSVLFSMRDLRAIDLLEKLDRSHNPEEACQLIRAIGNSGSPVAEKELLPYLSSPRFIVRIEALVALENLEKLSSAGLTALHGELRRHPGSTAYLAARILGKHAYAPALPDLRLALQADDSMLRSAAMIALASLGDEASRSVIEQLLAENPTARIMLSAASALEILGNPASVTALIAVLKKSDPPPFAFDEIVLSLAGLLSGMKGFYQLYSDWCHDAEETMQDMLEKLKGLPGGSERLSQALRNFVASGQDCGIIGRYIAESSRLETGLVTVLAEAAVDDELNRHAGFRLLLAACALQAVWAAGR
;
A
#
# COMPACT_ATOMS: atom_id res chain seq x y z
N MET A 1 -43.95 31.07 -14.07
CA MET A 1 -43.74 31.65 -12.73
C MET A 1 -42.44 31.11 -12.16
N LEU A 2 -41.39 31.92 -12.27
CA LEU A 2 -40.04 31.68 -11.77
C LEU A 2 -40.04 31.78 -10.23
N LYS A 3 -39.48 30.80 -9.53
CA LYS A 3 -39.04 30.96 -8.14
C LYS A 3 -37.51 30.92 -8.15
N GLN A 4 -36.94 32.09 -7.91
CA GLN A 4 -35.52 32.39 -7.91
C GLN A 4 -34.79 31.55 -6.85
N GLU A 5 -33.74 30.85 -7.26
CA GLU A 5 -32.67 30.43 -6.38
C GLU A 5 -31.88 31.67 -5.92
N PRO A 6 -31.49 31.78 -4.64
CA PRO A 6 -30.58 32.84 -4.23
C PRO A 6 -29.16 32.51 -4.70
N THR A 7 -28.83 32.98 -5.90
CA THR A 7 -27.46 33.31 -6.31
C THR A 7 -26.96 34.48 -5.46
N ASP A 8 -26.16 34.17 -4.44
CA ASP A 8 -25.17 35.10 -3.87
C ASP A 8 -24.12 34.32 -3.06
N LEU A 9 -23.24 33.60 -3.77
CA LEU A 9 -21.92 33.23 -3.26
C LEU A 9 -20.93 34.28 -3.79
N ALA A 10 -20.79 35.36 -3.03
CA ALA A 10 -19.85 36.43 -3.28
C ALA A 10 -18.39 35.92 -3.45
N PRO A 11 -17.50 36.66 -4.13
CA PRO A 11 -16.11 36.27 -4.44
C PRO A 11 -15.15 36.19 -3.23
N ALA A 12 -15.64 36.17 -1.99
CA ALA A 12 -14.84 36.35 -0.78
C ALA A 12 -13.96 35.13 -0.40
N THR A 13 -14.27 33.93 -0.92
CA THR A 13 -13.60 32.69 -0.49
C THR A 13 -12.21 32.49 -1.12
N ALA A 14 -11.98 33.02 -2.33
CA ALA A 14 -10.68 32.94 -2.99
C ALA A 14 -9.64 33.87 -2.34
N ALA A 15 -10.03 35.12 -2.00
CA ALA A 15 -9.16 36.10 -1.36
C ALA A 15 -8.78 35.73 0.10
N ALA A 16 -9.67 35.07 0.83
CA ALA A 16 -9.42 34.59 2.19
C ALA A 16 -8.35 33.47 2.23
N SER A 17 -8.34 32.58 1.23
CA SER A 17 -7.36 31.49 1.14
C SER A 17 -5.92 31.96 0.88
N GLY A 18 -5.75 33.06 0.13
CA GLY A 18 -4.45 33.70 -0.12
C GLY A 18 -3.89 34.45 1.10
N ARG A 19 -4.75 34.99 1.98
CA ARG A 19 -4.34 35.68 3.22
C ARG A 19 -3.86 34.70 4.30
N ALA A 20 -4.53 33.56 4.48
CA ALA A 20 -4.14 32.54 5.45
C ALA A 20 -2.74 31.94 5.16
N GLY A 21 -2.34 31.88 3.88
CA GLY A 21 -1.01 31.42 3.47
C GLY A 21 0.16 32.24 4.03
N ARG A 22 -0.04 33.55 4.28
CA ARG A 22 0.99 34.45 4.83
C ARG A 22 1.34 34.14 6.28
N HIS A 23 0.42 33.55 7.04
CA HIS A 23 0.63 33.22 8.45
C HIS A 23 1.31 31.85 8.67
N ARG A 24 1.57 31.09 7.59
CA ARG A 24 2.22 29.77 7.68
C ARG A 24 3.62 29.85 8.29
N GLY A 25 4.42 30.85 7.90
CA GLY A 25 5.75 31.08 8.45
C GLY A 25 5.73 31.28 9.96
N GLY A 26 4.84 32.14 10.45
CA GLY A 26 4.64 32.34 11.89
C GLY A 26 4.17 31.07 12.60
N PHE A 27 3.30 30.28 11.99
CA PHE A 27 2.86 29.02 12.59
C PHE A 27 3.99 27.98 12.67
N TYR A 28 4.89 27.91 11.69
CA TYR A 28 6.08 27.07 11.77
C TYR A 28 6.98 27.47 12.94
N ALA A 29 7.20 28.78 13.15
CA ALA A 29 7.96 29.28 14.29
C ALA A 29 7.28 28.92 15.62
N PHE A 30 5.97 29.14 15.74
CA PHE A 30 5.18 28.69 16.89
C PHE A 30 5.34 27.19 17.14
N ALA A 31 5.17 26.36 16.11
CA ALA A 31 5.22 24.91 16.22
C ALA A 31 6.59 24.41 16.70
N ALA A 32 7.67 24.97 16.15
CA ALA A 32 9.04 24.67 16.59
C ALA A 32 9.24 25.08 18.06
N MET A 33 8.98 26.34 18.40
CA MET A 33 9.16 26.84 19.78
C MET A 33 8.31 26.08 20.80
N ASN A 34 7.04 25.81 20.49
CA ASN A 34 6.16 25.02 21.35
C ASN A 34 6.68 23.58 21.53
N THR A 35 7.17 22.95 20.46
CA THR A 35 7.71 21.59 20.53
C THR A 35 8.98 21.54 21.36
N PHE A 36 9.90 22.50 21.15
CA PHE A 36 11.10 22.65 21.96
C PHE A 36 10.77 22.78 23.45
N SER A 37 9.89 23.72 23.80
CA SER A 37 9.45 23.91 25.18
C SER A 37 8.72 22.70 25.77
N PHE A 38 7.89 22.02 24.98
CA PHE A 38 7.16 20.84 25.44
C PHE A 38 8.09 19.68 25.78
N MET A 39 9.14 19.44 24.99
CA MET A 39 10.12 18.38 25.26
C MET A 39 10.89 18.60 26.56
N LEU A 40 11.08 19.86 26.98
CA LEU A 40 11.78 20.21 28.21
C LEU A 40 10.85 20.27 29.44
N LEU A 41 9.55 20.47 29.25
CA LEU A 41 8.54 20.61 30.31
C LEU A 41 7.62 19.37 30.44
N SER A 42 7.91 18.28 29.74
CA SER A 42 7.10 17.07 29.80
C SER A 42 7.98 15.83 29.61
N GLY A 43 7.40 14.65 29.84
CA GLY A 43 8.08 13.37 29.66
C GLY A 43 9.31 13.22 30.55
N SER A 44 10.41 12.79 29.95
CA SER A 44 11.62 12.34 30.65
C SER A 44 12.28 13.41 31.51
N VAL A 45 12.29 14.68 31.11
CA VAL A 45 12.95 15.74 31.91
C VAL A 45 12.26 15.95 33.25
N VAL A 46 10.92 15.98 33.26
CA VAL A 46 10.11 16.11 34.48
C VAL A 46 10.24 14.88 35.37
N VAL A 47 10.25 13.68 34.77
CA VAL A 47 10.45 12.41 35.48
C VAL A 47 11.84 12.34 36.11
N LEU A 48 12.90 12.73 35.40
CA LEU A 48 14.27 12.75 35.93
C LEU A 48 14.42 13.73 37.08
N CYS A 49 13.86 14.94 36.95
CA CYS A 49 13.82 15.92 38.03
C CYS A 49 13.08 15.38 39.26
N ALA A 50 11.94 14.71 39.06
CA ALA A 50 11.20 14.07 40.14
C ALA A 50 12.00 12.96 40.84
N MET A 51 12.68 12.09 40.08
CA MET A 51 13.53 11.04 40.65
C MET A 51 14.71 11.63 41.44
N MET A 52 15.30 12.72 40.95
CA MET A 52 16.37 13.44 41.66
C MET A 52 15.88 14.01 43.01
N LEU A 53 14.60 14.39 43.09
CA LEU A 53 13.91 14.79 44.33
C LEU A 53 13.48 13.61 45.21
N GLY A 54 13.74 12.36 44.81
CA GLY A 54 13.37 11.15 45.57
C GLY A 54 11.92 10.70 45.36
N ALA A 55 11.32 10.97 44.20
CA ALA A 55 9.97 10.52 43.86
C ALA A 55 9.84 8.98 43.88
N SER A 56 8.70 8.48 44.39
CA SER A 56 8.32 7.08 44.29
C SER A 56 7.77 6.71 42.91
N GLY A 57 7.62 5.41 42.62
CA GLY A 57 7.01 4.94 41.39
C GLY A 57 5.57 5.43 41.22
N THR A 58 4.80 5.52 42.30
CA THR A 58 3.45 6.12 42.33
C THR A 58 3.47 7.58 41.90
N TYR A 59 4.43 8.37 42.39
CA TYR A 59 4.57 9.77 41.99
C TYR A 59 4.92 9.90 40.50
N ILE A 60 5.82 9.04 39.99
CA ILE A 60 6.13 8.99 38.56
C ILE A 60 4.89 8.59 37.73
N GLY A 61 4.12 7.61 38.21
CA GLY A 61 2.86 7.18 37.61
C GLY A 61 1.84 8.32 37.54
N LEU A 62 1.75 9.13 38.61
CA LEU A 62 0.90 10.31 38.66
C LEU A 62 1.32 11.38 37.63
N LEU A 63 2.63 11.69 37.55
CA LEU A 63 3.15 12.61 36.53
C LEU A 63 2.86 12.11 35.10
N GLY A 64 3.03 10.80 34.86
CA GLY A 64 2.66 10.17 33.60
C GLY A 64 1.17 10.34 33.29
N ALA A 65 0.30 10.11 34.27
CA ALA A 65 -1.14 10.23 34.14
C ALA A 65 -1.60 11.66 33.80
N LEU A 66 -0.92 12.70 34.30
CA LEU A 66 -1.25 14.09 33.99
C LEU A 66 -1.24 14.39 32.48
N ASN A 67 -0.34 13.76 31.71
CA ASN A 67 -0.27 13.92 30.26
C ASN A 67 -1.52 13.41 29.53
N PHE A 68 -2.26 12.49 30.14
CA PHE A 68 -3.48 11.90 29.60
C PHE A 68 -4.73 12.56 30.17
N ILE A 69 -4.68 12.98 31.43
CA ILE A 69 -5.75 13.74 32.09
C ILE A 69 -6.09 15.03 31.34
N THR A 70 -5.12 15.60 30.61
CA THR A 70 -5.32 16.77 29.72
C THR A 70 -6.57 16.64 28.84
N TYR A 71 -6.90 15.44 28.36
CA TYR A 71 -8.02 15.24 27.45
C TYR A 71 -9.40 15.41 28.11
N PHE A 72 -9.50 15.29 29.44
CA PHE A 72 -10.74 15.55 30.18
C PHE A 72 -11.06 17.05 30.30
N PHE A 73 -10.11 17.93 29.97
CA PHE A 73 -10.31 19.38 29.98
C PHE A 73 -10.67 19.96 28.60
N MET A 74 -10.61 19.16 27.53
CA MET A 74 -11.10 19.57 26.20
C MET A 74 -12.59 19.97 26.16
N PRO A 75 -13.51 19.34 26.90
CA PRO A 75 -14.89 19.79 26.98
C PRO A 75 -15.02 21.25 27.45
N LEU A 76 -14.17 21.70 28.38
CA LEU A 76 -14.16 23.11 28.84
C LEU A 76 -13.71 24.06 27.71
N GLY A 77 -12.71 23.64 26.92
CA GLY A 77 -12.32 24.35 25.71
C GLY A 77 -13.47 24.47 24.71
N ARG A 78 -14.18 23.36 24.46
CA ARG A 78 -15.38 23.32 23.59
C ARG A 78 -16.49 24.28 24.08
N LEU A 79 -16.68 24.39 25.39
CA LEU A 79 -17.60 25.34 26.00
C LEU A 79 -17.15 26.79 25.78
N ALA A 80 -15.86 27.09 25.96
CA ALA A 80 -15.31 28.43 25.79
C ALA A 80 -15.45 28.95 24.35
N ILE A 81 -15.16 28.13 23.34
CA ILE A 81 -15.22 28.53 21.91
C ILE A 81 -16.64 28.77 21.38
N ARG A 82 -17.69 28.51 22.18
CA ARG A 82 -19.06 28.90 21.81
C ARG A 82 -19.22 30.41 21.74
N ASN A 83 -18.61 31.10 22.71
CA ASN A 83 -18.79 32.54 22.91
C ASN A 83 -17.49 33.33 22.74
N GLN A 84 -16.34 32.65 22.64
CA GLN A 84 -15.03 33.27 22.49
C GLN A 84 -14.36 32.87 21.16
N PRO A 85 -13.52 33.74 20.58
CA PRO A 85 -12.71 33.38 19.42
C PRO A 85 -11.79 32.18 19.70
N ILE A 86 -11.69 31.25 18.75
CA ILE A 86 -10.91 30.02 18.85
C ILE A 86 -9.44 30.35 19.12
N ILE A 87 -8.87 31.35 18.44
CA ILE A 87 -7.47 31.77 18.65
C ILE A 87 -7.26 32.33 20.05
N LYS A 88 -8.21 33.08 20.60
CA LYS A 88 -8.09 33.61 21.96
C LYS A 88 -8.10 32.47 22.99
N VAL A 89 -9.04 31.53 22.88
CA VAL A 89 -9.10 30.38 23.78
C VAL A 89 -7.81 29.56 23.67
N PHE A 90 -7.35 29.29 22.46
CA PHE A 90 -6.14 28.50 22.22
C PHE A 90 -4.88 29.21 22.74
N GLY A 91 -4.64 30.45 22.32
CA GLY A 91 -3.46 31.24 22.65
C GLY A 91 -3.32 31.56 24.13
N TRP A 92 -4.39 32.02 24.80
CA TRP A 92 -4.35 32.29 26.24
C TRP A 92 -4.17 31.00 27.06
N SER A 93 -4.83 29.91 26.67
CA SER A 93 -4.62 28.63 27.33
C SER A 93 -3.17 28.15 27.19
N TRP A 94 -2.53 28.37 26.04
CA TRP A 94 -1.11 28.06 25.84
C TRP A 94 -0.19 28.94 26.70
N LEU A 95 -0.48 30.24 26.79
CA LEU A 95 0.29 31.15 27.64
C LEU A 95 0.20 30.75 29.13
N ILE A 96 -1.02 30.51 29.62
CA ILE A 96 -1.26 30.13 31.02
C ILE A 96 -0.68 28.75 31.31
N ARG A 97 -0.72 27.82 30.33
CA ARG A 97 -0.04 26.52 30.42
C ARG A 97 1.45 26.69 30.76
N TYR A 98 2.18 27.54 30.05
CA TYR A 98 3.60 27.77 30.34
C TYR A 98 3.82 28.54 31.64
N TRP A 99 2.95 29.51 31.95
CA TRP A 99 3.00 30.22 33.23
C TRP A 99 2.79 29.29 34.43
N SER A 100 1.93 28.27 34.27
CA SER A 100 1.70 27.25 35.29
C SER A 100 2.95 26.42 35.62
N MET A 101 3.98 26.40 34.76
CA MET A 101 5.23 25.68 35.05
C MET A 101 6.24 26.50 35.86
N VAL A 102 5.98 27.77 36.15
CA VAL A 102 6.88 28.60 36.98
C VAL A 102 7.14 27.97 38.36
N PRO A 103 6.14 27.44 39.10
CA PRO A 103 6.39 26.71 40.34
C PRO A 103 7.29 25.48 40.14
N ALA A 104 7.11 24.74 39.04
CA ALA A 104 7.92 23.57 38.73
C ALA A 104 9.39 23.94 38.45
N ALA A 105 9.66 25.12 37.88
CA ALA A 105 11.02 25.63 37.67
C ALA A 105 11.80 25.86 38.97
N LEU A 106 11.09 26.06 40.10
CA LEU A 106 11.69 26.22 41.42
C LEU A 106 12.05 24.89 42.09
N SER A 107 11.51 23.76 41.61
CA SER A 107 11.72 22.46 42.25
C SER A 107 13.19 22.03 42.36
N PRO A 108 14.07 22.27 41.36
CA PRO A 108 15.48 21.90 41.49
C PRO A 108 16.25 22.80 42.46
N LEU A 109 15.81 24.06 42.65
CA LEU A 109 16.41 24.98 43.63
C LEU A 109 16.02 24.58 45.07
N LEU A 110 14.78 24.17 45.27
CA LEU A 110 14.31 23.66 46.56
C LEU A 110 15.03 22.38 46.96
N MET A 111 15.40 21.54 45.99
CA MET A 111 16.27 20.39 46.23
C MET A 111 17.63 20.80 46.80
N LEU A 112 18.28 21.81 46.20
CA LEU A 112 19.57 22.32 46.70
C LEU A 112 19.47 22.87 48.12
N ALA A 113 18.29 23.34 48.53
CA ALA A 113 17.97 23.75 49.89
C ALA A 113 17.54 22.58 50.82
N GLY A 114 17.48 21.35 50.32
CA GLY A 114 17.06 20.15 51.06
C GLY A 114 15.54 19.94 51.18
N TRP A 115 14.72 20.76 50.52
CA TRP A 115 13.26 20.79 50.67
C TRP A 115 12.56 19.91 49.63
N ASN A 116 12.98 18.63 49.54
CA ASN A 116 12.58 17.71 48.47
C ASN A 116 11.07 17.51 48.35
N ARG A 117 10.35 17.39 49.47
CA ARG A 117 8.88 17.21 49.48
C ARG A 117 8.15 18.42 48.89
N LEU A 118 8.62 19.64 49.19
CA LEU A 118 8.06 20.86 48.61
C LEU A 118 8.42 20.96 47.13
N GLY A 119 9.65 20.59 46.75
CA GLY A 119 10.06 20.49 45.35
C GLY A 119 9.15 19.58 44.52
N LEU A 120 8.83 18.39 45.03
CA LEU A 120 7.86 17.48 44.42
C LEU A 120 6.46 18.12 44.35
N ALA A 121 5.97 18.72 45.43
CA ALA A 121 4.65 19.37 45.42
C ALA A 121 4.55 20.46 44.33
N LEU A 122 5.55 21.35 44.21
CA LEU A 122 5.56 22.40 43.19
C LEU A 122 5.69 21.84 41.77
N LEU A 123 6.49 20.79 41.59
CA LEU A 123 6.62 20.11 40.30
C LEU A 123 5.29 19.49 39.85
N LEU A 124 4.56 18.86 40.78
CA LEU A 124 3.25 18.27 40.53
C LEU A 124 2.20 19.34 40.22
N ILE A 125 2.12 20.39 41.04
CA ILE A 125 1.17 21.50 40.86
C ILE A 125 1.40 22.16 39.50
N GLY A 126 2.66 22.45 39.15
CA GLY A 126 2.98 23.06 37.87
C GLY A 126 2.63 22.16 36.69
N SER A 127 2.96 20.87 36.79
CA SER A 127 2.63 19.87 35.77
C SER A 127 1.11 19.67 35.61
N LEU A 128 0.35 19.75 36.69
CA LEU A 128 -1.11 19.66 36.68
C LEU A 128 -1.70 20.89 35.96
N GLY A 129 -1.32 22.10 36.36
CA GLY A 129 -1.75 23.34 35.71
C GLY A 129 -1.43 23.33 34.22
N PHE A 130 -0.20 22.95 33.85
CA PHE A 130 0.23 22.79 32.47
C PHE A 130 -0.71 21.90 31.65
N ASN A 131 -1.10 20.74 32.19
CA ASN A 131 -1.95 19.79 31.48
C ASN A 131 -3.44 20.19 31.46
N ILE A 132 -3.95 20.88 32.49
CA ILE A 132 -5.30 21.44 32.49
C ILE A 132 -5.46 22.43 31.34
N PHE A 133 -4.60 23.45 31.28
CA PHE A 133 -4.72 24.50 30.27
C PHE A 133 -4.35 24.00 28.87
N ARG A 134 -3.41 23.05 28.74
CA ARG A 134 -3.20 22.33 27.47
C ARG A 134 -4.49 21.71 26.96
N GLY A 135 -5.26 21.05 27.83
CA GLY A 135 -6.52 20.40 27.48
C GLY A 135 -7.57 21.37 26.98
N ILE A 136 -7.74 22.50 27.67
CA ILE A 136 -8.66 23.57 27.27
C ILE A 136 -8.30 24.12 25.89
N GLY A 137 -7.01 24.40 25.63
CA GLY A 137 -6.57 25.00 24.37
C GLY A 137 -6.56 24.04 23.18
N LEU A 138 -6.40 22.72 23.40
CA LEU A 138 -6.15 21.73 22.33
C LEU A 138 -7.26 21.70 21.27
N ILE A 139 -8.48 22.10 21.63
CA ILE A 139 -9.63 22.18 20.73
C ILE A 139 -9.40 23.14 19.54
N GLY A 140 -8.54 24.16 19.70
CA GLY A 140 -8.23 25.14 18.67
C GLY A 140 -7.19 24.69 17.64
N ASN A 141 -6.41 23.63 17.93
CA ASN A 141 -5.30 23.20 17.09
C ASN A 141 -5.76 22.70 15.70
N ASN A 142 -6.69 21.74 15.66
CA ASN A 142 -7.16 21.17 14.40
C ASN A 142 -7.90 22.19 13.51
N PRO A 143 -8.80 23.03 14.06
CA PRO A 143 -9.40 24.15 13.32
C PRO A 143 -8.38 25.08 12.69
N LEU A 144 -7.40 25.56 13.46
CA LEU A 144 -6.38 26.49 12.97
C LEU A 144 -5.53 25.85 11.87
N LEU A 145 -5.08 24.62 12.08
CA LEU A 145 -4.30 23.89 11.09
C LEU A 145 -5.09 23.68 9.79
N ALA A 146 -6.36 23.31 9.87
CA ALA A 146 -7.21 23.11 8.70
C ALA A 146 -7.43 24.42 7.94
N HIS A 147 -7.59 25.54 8.65
CA HIS A 147 -7.72 26.87 8.07
C HIS A 147 -6.44 27.32 7.34
N LEU A 148 -5.26 27.16 7.96
CA LEU A 148 -3.96 27.54 7.37
C LEU A 148 -3.56 26.65 6.18
N ALA A 149 -3.95 25.37 6.20
CA ALA A 149 -3.61 24.41 5.16
C ALA A 149 -4.31 24.72 3.82
N GLY A 150 -5.55 25.22 3.86
CA GLY A 150 -6.39 25.43 2.68
C GLY A 150 -6.71 24.14 1.91
N LYS A 151 -7.33 24.26 0.72
CA LYS A 151 -7.75 23.09 -0.09
C LYS A 151 -6.63 22.51 -0.97
N LYS A 152 -5.76 23.36 -1.53
CA LYS A 152 -4.84 22.95 -2.62
C LYS A 152 -3.50 22.34 -2.15
N ASN A 153 -2.99 22.70 -0.97
CA ASN A 153 -1.65 22.30 -0.48
C ASN A 153 -1.67 21.65 0.92
N ARG A 154 -2.79 21.04 1.32
CA ARG A 154 -3.02 20.57 2.68
C ARG A 154 -2.01 19.51 3.14
N GLY A 155 -1.71 18.53 2.29
CA GLY A 155 -0.77 17.45 2.61
C GLY A 155 0.67 17.94 2.79
N GLN A 156 1.14 18.84 1.93
CA GLN A 156 2.50 19.40 2.03
C GLN A 156 2.66 20.24 3.30
N PHE A 157 1.68 21.07 3.63
CA PHE A 157 1.69 21.87 4.85
C PHE A 157 1.80 21.01 6.12
N PHE A 158 0.96 19.98 6.24
CA PHE A 158 1.02 19.05 7.36
C PHE A 158 2.34 18.29 7.44
N SER A 159 2.87 17.84 6.31
CA SER A 159 4.17 17.17 6.26
C SER A 159 5.29 18.07 6.78
N ASN A 160 5.31 19.35 6.35
CA ASN A 160 6.33 20.29 6.79
C ASN A 160 6.23 20.59 8.29
N ILE A 161 5.02 20.71 8.85
CA ILE A 161 4.83 20.86 10.31
C ILE A 161 5.36 19.64 11.05
N GLN A 162 5.04 18.44 10.58
CA GLN A 162 5.49 17.20 11.22
C GLN A 162 7.02 17.07 11.19
N ILE A 163 7.65 17.43 10.07
CA ILE A 163 9.12 17.46 9.93
C ILE A 163 9.71 18.49 10.90
N ALA A 164 9.16 19.71 10.96
CA ALA A 164 9.64 20.76 11.86
C ALA A 164 9.52 20.33 13.33
N ASN A 165 8.39 19.75 13.75
CA ASN A 165 8.20 19.23 15.10
C ASN A 165 9.19 18.11 15.41
N SER A 166 9.35 17.15 14.50
CA SER A 166 10.28 16.02 14.66
C SER A 166 11.74 16.48 14.83
N LEU A 167 12.22 17.34 13.95
CA LEU A 167 13.58 17.89 14.02
C LEU A 167 13.78 18.72 15.29
N THR A 168 12.77 19.50 15.68
CA THR A 168 12.84 20.29 16.90
C THR A 168 12.85 19.42 18.14
N ALA A 169 12.10 18.32 18.16
CA ALA A 169 12.10 17.37 19.26
C ALA A 169 13.46 16.65 19.41
N ILE A 170 14.08 16.28 18.29
CA ILE A 170 15.45 15.74 18.24
C ILE A 170 16.46 16.77 18.77
N ALA A 171 16.39 18.02 18.31
CA ALA A 171 17.26 19.09 18.76
C ALA A 171 17.10 19.39 20.26
N ALA A 172 15.85 19.44 20.75
CA ALA A 172 15.55 19.63 22.16
C ALA A 172 16.11 18.49 23.02
N SER A 173 15.94 17.24 22.57
CA SER A 173 16.47 16.06 23.26
C SER A 173 18.00 16.09 23.32
N ALA A 174 18.67 16.45 22.22
CA ALA A 174 20.13 16.60 22.17
C ALA A 174 20.61 17.75 23.08
N ALA A 175 19.88 18.87 23.12
CA ALA A 175 20.16 19.97 24.03
C ALA A 175 20.02 19.55 25.50
N SER A 176 19.04 18.71 25.85
CA SER A 176 18.91 18.14 27.21
C SER A 176 20.09 17.24 27.58
N VAL A 177 20.57 16.41 26.64
CA VAL A 177 21.77 15.57 26.85
C VAL A 177 22.99 16.43 27.13
N ALA A 178 23.18 17.51 26.35
CA ALA A 178 24.26 18.46 26.58
C ALA A 178 24.09 19.19 27.93
N ALA A 179 22.90 19.68 28.26
CA ALA A 179 22.66 20.35 29.54
C ALA A 179 23.02 19.45 30.74
N LEU A 180 22.58 18.20 30.73
CA LEU A 180 22.86 17.24 31.82
C LEU A 180 24.31 16.76 31.88
N ARG A 181 25.09 16.88 30.79
CA ARG A 181 26.51 16.49 30.79
C ARG A 181 27.41 17.60 31.30
N TRP A 182 27.06 18.86 31.05
CA TRP A 182 27.94 20.00 31.27
C TRP A 182 27.51 20.89 32.45
N ILE A 183 26.25 20.79 32.89
CA ILE A 183 25.70 21.55 34.02
C ILE A 183 25.41 20.57 35.15
N ARG A 184 25.69 20.96 36.40
CA ARG A 184 25.33 20.16 37.58
C ARG A 184 23.83 19.90 37.61
N ASP A 185 23.43 18.65 37.89
CA ASP A 185 22.07 18.12 37.71
C ASP A 185 20.95 19.09 38.15
N GLY A 186 20.98 19.59 39.38
CA GLY A 186 19.97 20.55 39.89
C GLY A 186 19.85 21.84 39.07
N TRP A 187 20.97 22.42 38.67
CA TRP A 187 21.00 23.63 37.84
C TRP A 187 20.61 23.35 36.39
N ALA A 188 20.92 22.15 35.88
CA ALA A 188 20.55 21.74 34.54
C ALA A 188 19.01 21.70 34.38
N PHE A 189 18.29 21.09 35.32
CA PHE A 189 16.83 21.05 35.29
C PHE A 189 16.19 22.43 35.44
N GLY A 190 16.72 23.28 36.35
CA GLY A 190 16.21 24.64 36.54
C GLY A 190 16.39 25.50 35.29
N ALA A 191 17.54 25.40 34.62
CA ALA A 191 17.82 26.09 33.37
C ALA A 191 16.90 25.59 32.24
N MET A 192 16.76 24.26 32.07
CA MET A 192 15.87 23.69 31.06
C MET A 192 14.43 24.14 31.24
N PHE A 193 13.89 24.10 32.46
CA PHE A 193 12.53 24.56 32.76
C PHE A 193 12.38 26.06 32.47
N SER A 194 13.33 26.89 32.90
CA SER A 194 13.27 28.34 32.70
C SER A 194 13.29 28.72 31.21
N VAL A 195 14.23 28.16 30.45
CA VAL A 195 14.34 28.40 29.00
C VAL A 195 13.07 27.94 28.28
N ALA A 196 12.53 26.79 28.67
CA ALA A 196 11.32 26.25 28.07
C ALA A 196 10.08 27.09 28.36
N ILE A 197 9.93 27.62 29.59
CA ILE A 197 8.82 28.50 29.97
C ILE A 197 8.88 29.79 29.14
N VAL A 198 10.04 30.45 29.09
CA VAL A 198 10.21 31.70 28.32
C VAL A 198 9.93 31.47 26.84
N THR A 199 10.54 30.44 26.25
CA THR A 199 10.34 30.10 24.83
C THR A 199 8.88 29.77 24.53
N GLY A 200 8.20 29.08 25.44
CA GLY A 200 6.79 28.71 25.30
C GLY A 200 5.85 29.90 25.40
N MET A 201 6.14 30.84 26.30
CA MET A 201 5.39 32.10 26.41
C MET A 201 5.55 32.93 25.14
N LEU A 202 6.78 33.05 24.61
CA LEU A 202 7.04 33.72 23.35
C LEU A 202 6.28 33.08 22.18
N ALA A 203 6.28 31.75 22.11
CA ALA A 203 5.49 31.00 21.12
C ALA A 203 3.99 31.32 21.24
N SER A 204 3.48 31.45 22.46
CA SER A 204 2.06 31.75 22.71
C SER A 204 1.64 33.13 22.17
N PHE A 205 2.53 34.12 22.19
CA PHE A 205 2.26 35.42 21.55
C PHE A 205 2.18 35.33 20.02
N ILE A 206 3.01 34.49 19.40
CA ILE A 206 2.90 34.18 17.97
C ILE A 206 1.55 33.52 17.68
N LEU A 207 1.13 32.57 18.51
CA LEU A 207 -0.16 31.90 18.38
C LEU A 207 -1.35 32.86 18.51
N LEU A 208 -1.29 33.82 19.43
CA LEU A 208 -2.32 34.86 19.59
C LEU A 208 -2.42 35.81 18.39
N SER A 209 -1.40 35.84 17.54
CA SER A 209 -1.37 36.65 16.31
C SER A 209 -1.90 35.91 15.08
N MET A 210 -2.38 34.67 15.25
CA MET A 210 -2.89 33.84 14.16
C MET A 210 -4.30 34.27 13.70
N PRO A 211 -4.66 34.03 12.42
CA PRO A 211 -5.99 34.35 11.91
C PRO A 211 -7.08 33.45 12.52
N GLU A 212 -8.27 34.02 12.72
CA GLU A 212 -9.41 33.32 13.34
C GLU A 212 -10.11 32.36 12.36
N PRO A 213 -10.23 31.06 12.71
CA PRO A 213 -10.95 30.08 11.90
C PRO A 213 -12.47 30.11 12.19
N HIS A 214 -13.28 30.70 11.29
CA HIS A 214 -14.72 30.87 11.52
C HIS A 214 -15.58 29.61 11.32
N ASP A 215 -15.15 28.68 10.46
CA ASP A 215 -15.98 27.54 10.00
C ASP A 215 -16.08 26.36 10.99
N TYR A 216 -15.41 26.42 12.14
CA TYR A 216 -15.18 25.27 13.03
C TYR A 216 -15.89 25.39 14.39
N ARG A 217 -16.89 26.27 14.51
CA ARG A 217 -17.62 26.45 15.77
C ARG A 217 -18.59 25.28 16.02
N PRO A 218 -18.73 24.82 17.29
CA PRO A 218 -19.74 23.82 17.62
C PRO A 218 -21.14 24.28 17.24
N ALA A 219 -21.92 23.42 16.59
CA ALA A 219 -23.30 23.75 16.23
C ALA A 219 -24.15 24.02 17.48
N ALA A 220 -25.07 25.00 17.38
CA ALA A 220 -25.98 25.36 18.47
C ALA A 220 -26.81 24.13 18.91
N GLY A 221 -26.94 23.92 20.22
CA GLY A 221 -27.72 22.81 20.81
C GLY A 221 -26.98 21.47 20.99
N THR A 222 -25.72 21.35 20.55
CA THR A 222 -24.96 20.08 20.68
C THR A 222 -24.48 19.81 22.12
N SER A 223 -24.89 18.70 22.73
CA SER A 223 -24.49 18.30 24.10
C SER A 223 -23.42 17.22 24.11
N MET A 224 -22.31 17.45 24.82
CA MET A 224 -21.23 16.46 24.96
C MET A 224 -21.72 15.16 25.64
N ALA A 225 -22.58 15.30 26.65
CA ALA A 225 -23.17 14.14 27.33
C ALA A 225 -24.03 13.30 26.38
N ALA A 226 -24.76 13.96 25.47
CA ALA A 226 -25.52 13.27 24.43
C ALA A 226 -24.58 12.56 23.43
N THR A 227 -23.50 13.20 23.00
CA THR A 227 -22.49 12.59 22.12
C THR A 227 -21.86 11.34 22.75
N ILE A 228 -21.44 11.42 24.02
CA ILE A 228 -20.87 10.28 24.75
C ILE A 228 -21.90 9.14 24.84
N ARG A 229 -23.15 9.47 25.19
CA ARG A 229 -24.24 8.48 25.26
C ARG A 229 -24.49 7.82 23.90
N SER A 230 -24.49 8.59 22.80
CA SER A 230 -24.64 8.04 21.45
C SER A 230 -23.46 7.14 21.05
N ALA A 231 -22.23 7.53 21.41
CA ALA A 231 -21.04 6.76 21.09
C ALA A 231 -21.01 5.42 21.84
N LEU A 232 -21.49 5.39 23.08
CA LEU A 232 -21.62 4.16 23.87
C LEU A 232 -22.79 3.29 23.42
N ALA A 233 -23.88 3.89 22.91
CA ALA A 233 -25.02 3.17 22.36
C ALA A 233 -24.64 2.42 21.06
N ASP A 234 -23.85 3.04 20.18
CA ASP A 234 -23.40 2.43 18.92
C ASP A 234 -22.53 1.19 19.18
N ARG A 235 -22.99 0.04 18.69
CA ARG A 235 -22.33 -1.27 18.85
C ARG A 235 -20.91 -1.29 18.27
N LYS A 236 -20.68 -0.63 17.13
CA LYS A 236 -19.37 -0.63 16.48
C LYS A 236 -18.38 0.25 17.23
N LEU A 237 -18.81 1.44 17.65
CA LEU A 237 -17.98 2.34 18.47
C LEU A 237 -17.67 1.74 19.83
N ARG A 238 -18.63 1.09 20.49
CA ARG A 238 -18.41 0.38 21.75
C ARG A 238 -17.40 -0.75 21.62
N ALA A 239 -17.47 -1.53 20.53
CA ALA A 239 -16.48 -2.58 20.24
C ALA A 239 -15.09 -1.97 20.01
N PHE A 240 -14.98 -0.87 19.29
CA PHE A 240 -13.72 -0.15 19.12
C PHE A 240 -13.17 0.37 20.46
N ILE A 241 -13.99 0.99 21.31
CA ILE A 241 -13.60 1.47 22.65
C ILE A 241 -13.08 0.31 23.51
N GLY A 242 -13.73 -0.86 23.46
CA GLY A 242 -13.28 -2.06 24.17
C GLY A 242 -11.90 -2.57 23.76
N VAL A 243 -11.43 -2.22 22.55
CA VAL A 243 -10.09 -2.53 22.05
C VAL A 243 -9.12 -1.37 22.33
N PHE A 244 -9.57 -0.13 22.13
CA PHE A 244 -8.74 1.06 22.19
C PHE A 244 -8.38 1.49 23.63
N LEU A 245 -9.28 1.28 24.59
CA LEU A 245 -9.04 1.62 25.99
C LEU A 245 -7.89 0.78 26.60
N PRO A 246 -7.89 -0.57 26.51
CA PRO A 246 -6.74 -1.39 26.94
C PRO A 246 -5.43 -1.05 26.26
N MET A 247 -5.47 -0.72 24.96
CA MET A 247 -4.28 -0.28 24.22
C MET A 247 -3.72 1.04 24.75
N SER A 248 -4.61 2.00 25.02
CA SER A 248 -4.23 3.29 25.60
C SER A 248 -3.66 3.11 27.01
N PHE A 249 -4.22 2.18 27.79
CA PHE A 249 -3.67 1.76 29.09
C PHE A 249 -2.25 1.24 28.95
N ALA A 250 -2.02 0.26 28.08
CA ALA A 250 -0.70 -0.30 27.83
C ALA A 250 0.30 0.78 27.37
N ALA A 251 -0.09 1.64 26.43
CA ALA A 251 0.74 2.73 25.96
C ALA A 251 1.12 3.73 27.07
N GLY A 252 0.17 4.08 27.95
CA GLY A 252 0.41 4.95 29.10
C GLY A 252 1.39 4.33 30.10
N THR A 253 1.20 3.06 30.45
CA THR A 253 2.12 2.33 31.34
C THR A 253 3.52 2.28 30.73
N VAL A 254 3.65 1.82 29.49
CA VAL A 254 4.96 1.63 28.83
C VAL A 254 5.70 2.96 28.67
N ARG A 255 5.04 4.02 28.19
CA ARG A 255 5.66 5.34 27.99
C ARG A 255 6.15 5.95 29.31
N THR A 256 5.45 5.68 30.42
CA THR A 256 5.81 6.20 31.75
C THR A 256 6.98 5.42 32.35
N PHE A 257 6.92 4.08 32.33
CA PHE A 257 7.85 3.25 33.09
C PHE A 257 9.05 2.74 32.29
N ILE A 258 9.13 2.96 30.98
CA ILE A 258 10.35 2.67 30.21
C ILE A 258 11.54 3.55 30.64
N ILE A 259 11.26 4.76 31.14
CA ILE A 259 12.26 5.68 31.70
C ILE A 259 12.80 5.14 33.04
N THR A 260 11.89 4.78 33.95
CA THR A 260 12.27 4.25 35.26
C THR A 260 12.86 2.85 35.16
N HIS A 261 12.52 2.08 34.12
CA HIS A 261 13.17 0.81 33.80
C HIS A 261 14.67 1.02 33.53
N ALA A 262 15.04 1.96 32.65
CA ALA A 262 16.45 2.29 32.43
C ALA A 262 17.15 2.84 33.69
N ARG A 263 16.48 3.72 34.46
CA ARG A 263 17.08 4.30 35.68
C ARG A 263 17.20 3.30 36.82
N MET A 264 16.07 2.76 37.27
CA MET A 264 15.94 2.03 38.54
C MET A 264 16.42 0.59 38.43
N LEU A 265 16.22 -0.07 37.28
CA LEU A 265 16.67 -1.44 37.09
C LEU A 265 18.14 -1.49 36.62
N TYR A 266 18.53 -0.63 35.69
CA TYR A 266 19.84 -0.68 35.04
C TYR A 266 20.83 0.40 35.50
N GLY A 267 20.46 1.24 36.48
CA GLY A 267 21.34 2.26 37.05
C GLY A 267 21.84 3.29 36.05
N GLN A 268 21.14 3.48 34.92
CA GLN A 268 21.62 4.34 33.83
C GLN A 268 21.62 5.81 34.25
N SER A 269 22.59 6.59 33.76
CA SER A 269 22.68 8.02 34.06
C SER A 269 21.57 8.83 33.39
N ASP A 270 21.27 10.00 33.94
CA ASP A 270 20.20 10.87 33.42
C ASP A 270 20.46 11.31 31.97
N SER A 271 21.74 11.54 31.62
CA SER A 271 22.15 11.82 30.25
C SER A 271 21.87 10.65 29.28
N LEU A 272 22.12 9.40 29.69
CA LEU A 272 21.82 8.21 28.86
C LEU A 272 20.33 7.98 28.72
N ILE A 273 19.53 8.25 29.76
CA ILE A 273 18.07 8.21 29.68
C ILE A 273 17.55 9.20 28.63
N MET A 274 18.18 10.36 28.51
CA MET A 274 17.83 11.31 27.46
C MET A 274 18.24 10.84 26.07
N VAL A 275 19.35 10.11 25.94
CA VAL A 275 19.70 9.40 24.69
C VAL A 275 18.63 8.35 24.35
N TYR A 276 18.14 7.56 25.31
CA TYR A 276 17.09 6.58 25.06
C TYR A 276 15.76 7.24 24.66
N THR A 277 15.45 8.40 25.24
CA THR A 277 14.28 9.21 24.83
C THR A 277 14.42 9.73 23.40
N LEU A 278 15.63 10.14 23.00
CA LEU A 278 15.92 10.48 21.61
C LEU A 278 15.69 9.28 20.68
N CYS A 279 16.15 8.07 21.07
CA CYS A 279 15.88 6.84 20.32
C CYS A 279 14.38 6.54 20.19
N PHE A 280 13.61 6.69 21.28
CA PHE A 280 12.15 6.57 21.26
C PHE A 280 11.53 7.52 20.23
N ASN A 281 11.92 8.80 20.26
CA ASN A 281 11.43 9.81 19.33
C ASN A 281 11.81 9.50 17.88
N LEU A 282 13.03 9.01 17.61
CA LEU A 282 13.43 8.55 16.27
C LEU A 282 12.52 7.43 15.75
N GLY A 283 12.12 6.49 16.63
CA GLY A 283 11.14 5.45 16.31
C GLY A 283 9.77 6.03 15.93
N THR A 284 9.27 7.00 16.71
CA THR A 284 8.03 7.74 16.41
C THR A 284 8.08 8.44 15.05
N VAL A 285 9.19 9.10 14.72
CA VAL A 285 9.39 9.81 13.44
C VAL A 285 9.37 8.84 12.27
N LEU A 286 10.15 7.76 12.35
CA LEU A 286 10.20 6.75 11.29
C LEU A 286 8.82 6.13 11.06
N MET A 287 8.10 5.82 12.14
CA MET A 287 6.74 5.30 12.05
C MET A 287 5.80 6.32 11.39
N GLY A 288 5.89 7.60 11.72
CA GLY A 288 5.08 8.65 11.07
C GLY A 288 5.21 8.66 9.54
N PHE A 289 6.44 8.48 9.02
CA PHE A 289 6.66 8.36 7.57
C PHE A 289 6.09 7.06 6.99
N MET A 290 6.24 5.94 7.70
CA MET A 290 5.77 4.64 7.24
C MET A 290 4.23 4.48 7.29
N THR A 291 3.57 4.94 8.37
CA THR A 291 2.11 4.76 8.53
C THR A 291 1.34 5.40 7.38
N ARG A 292 1.77 6.58 6.90
CA ARG A 292 1.11 7.26 5.79
C ARG A 292 1.11 6.40 4.52
N LYS A 293 2.27 5.89 4.10
CA LYS A 293 2.41 5.07 2.88
C LYS A 293 1.60 3.78 2.97
N LEU A 294 1.56 3.17 4.16
CA LEU A 294 0.92 1.87 4.36
C LEU A 294 -0.60 1.95 4.52
N MET A 295 -1.12 3.00 5.17
CA MET A 295 -2.56 3.10 5.42
C MET A 295 -3.40 3.29 4.17
N ASP A 296 -2.94 4.12 3.23
CA ASP A 296 -3.68 4.41 2.00
C ASP A 296 -3.85 3.17 1.12
N ARG A 297 -2.99 2.16 1.30
CA ARG A 297 -2.92 0.94 0.47
C ARG A 297 -3.48 -0.30 1.16
N LEU A 298 -3.15 -0.51 2.44
CA LEU A 298 -3.50 -1.72 3.20
C LEU A 298 -4.81 -1.58 4.00
N GLY A 299 -5.26 -0.34 4.23
CA GLY A 299 -6.39 -0.03 5.11
C GLY A 299 -6.04 -0.08 6.59
N ALA A 300 -6.89 0.55 7.41
CA ALA A 300 -6.59 0.79 8.82
C ALA A 300 -6.61 -0.49 9.67
N LYS A 301 -7.53 -1.44 9.44
CA LYS A 301 -7.69 -2.63 10.31
C LYS A 301 -6.47 -3.57 10.29
N PRO A 302 -5.95 -4.02 9.13
CA PRO A 302 -4.80 -4.94 9.09
C PRO A 302 -3.56 -4.29 9.67
N LEU A 303 -3.37 -2.99 9.38
CA LEU A 303 -2.24 -2.24 9.89
C LEU A 303 -2.34 -2.05 11.41
N TYR A 304 -3.55 -1.83 11.94
CA TYR A 304 -3.79 -1.77 13.37
C TYR A 304 -3.44 -3.10 14.05
N PHE A 305 -3.82 -4.23 13.44
CA PHE A 305 -3.45 -5.56 13.95
C PHE A 305 -1.93 -5.73 14.01
N LEU A 306 -1.24 -5.37 12.94
CA LEU A 306 0.21 -5.51 12.83
C LEU A 306 0.98 -4.65 13.84
N PHE A 307 0.57 -3.40 14.07
CA PHE A 307 1.26 -2.56 15.04
C PHE A 307 0.98 -2.95 16.49
N VAL A 308 -0.19 -3.52 16.78
CA VAL A 308 -0.47 -4.09 18.10
C VAL A 308 0.37 -5.34 18.33
N THR A 309 0.48 -6.22 17.33
CA THR A 309 1.42 -7.35 17.38
C THR A 309 2.86 -6.88 17.53
N GLY A 310 3.26 -5.84 16.80
CA GLY A 310 4.57 -5.21 16.94
C GLY A 310 4.80 -4.70 18.36
N THR A 311 3.82 -4.01 18.95
CA THR A 311 3.90 -3.52 20.35
C THR A 311 4.06 -4.69 21.33
N LEU A 312 3.30 -5.77 21.15
CA LEU A 312 3.45 -6.99 21.95
C LEU A 312 4.86 -7.60 21.81
N LEU A 313 5.42 -7.64 20.60
CA LEU A 313 6.79 -8.12 20.38
C LEU A 313 7.83 -7.24 21.08
N THR A 314 7.63 -5.92 21.13
CA THR A 314 8.51 -5.03 21.91
C THR A 314 8.42 -5.24 23.42
N MET A 315 7.35 -5.86 23.92
CA MET A 315 7.27 -6.22 25.34
C MET A 315 8.16 -7.40 25.69
N VAL A 316 8.52 -8.28 24.75
CA VAL A 316 9.37 -9.45 25.02
C VAL A 316 10.73 -9.06 25.61
N PRO A 317 11.54 -8.16 25.01
CA PRO A 317 12.81 -7.75 25.61
C PRO A 317 12.62 -7.03 26.96
N LEU A 318 11.52 -6.30 27.16
CA LEU A 318 11.19 -5.65 28.44
C LEU A 318 10.78 -6.68 29.52
N LEU A 319 10.04 -7.72 29.14
CA LEU A 319 9.66 -8.84 30.01
C LEU A 319 10.87 -9.71 30.37
N VAL A 320 11.79 -9.91 29.43
CA VAL A 320 13.04 -10.64 29.70
C VAL A 320 13.93 -9.81 30.61
N SER A 321 14.07 -8.50 30.37
CA SER A 321 14.92 -7.59 31.16
C SER A 321 16.28 -8.25 31.49
N PRO A 322 17.13 -8.51 30.47
CA PRO A 322 18.36 -9.29 30.63
C PRO A 322 19.35 -8.58 31.57
N LEU A 323 20.11 -9.36 32.34
CA LEU A 323 21.19 -8.86 33.19
C LEU A 323 22.44 -8.64 32.35
N LEU A 324 22.53 -7.50 31.68
CA LEU A 324 23.70 -7.11 30.90
C LEU A 324 24.65 -6.29 31.76
N ALA A 325 25.96 -6.51 31.59
CA ALA A 325 26.98 -5.68 32.22
C ALA A 325 26.91 -4.23 31.69
N ASN A 326 27.27 -3.28 32.54
CA ASN A 326 27.37 -1.88 32.16
C ASN A 326 28.39 -1.70 31.03
N GLY A 327 28.00 -0.98 29.98
CA GLY A 327 28.83 -0.77 28.80
C GLY A 327 27.99 -0.71 27.52
N LEU A 328 28.66 -0.81 26.38
CA LEU A 328 28.03 -0.71 25.07
C LEU A 328 26.86 -1.69 24.86
N PRO A 329 26.92 -2.97 25.28
CA PRO A 329 25.80 -3.91 25.06
C PRO A 329 24.50 -3.48 25.75
N LEU A 330 24.59 -2.98 26.99
CA LEU A 330 23.43 -2.50 27.74
C LEU A 330 22.85 -1.21 27.12
N VAL A 331 23.72 -0.27 26.76
CA VAL A 331 23.30 0.97 26.09
C VAL A 331 22.62 0.68 24.75
N ALA A 332 23.20 -0.22 23.95
CA ALA A 332 22.62 -0.63 22.66
C ALA A 332 21.26 -1.33 22.84
N PHE A 333 21.15 -2.22 23.82
CA PHE A 333 19.89 -2.88 24.17
C PHE A 333 18.80 -1.86 24.53
N LEU A 334 19.07 -0.95 25.46
CA LEU A 334 18.09 0.05 25.91
C LEU A 334 17.73 1.04 24.80
N ALA A 335 18.70 1.46 23.99
CA ALA A 335 18.45 2.32 22.83
C ALA A 335 17.54 1.63 21.80
N LEU A 336 17.82 0.36 21.46
CA LEU A 336 17.02 -0.40 20.50
C LEU A 336 15.61 -0.66 21.01
N VAL A 337 15.46 -1.01 22.30
CA VAL A 337 14.14 -1.24 22.91
C VAL A 337 13.32 0.05 22.94
N ASN A 338 13.91 1.18 23.34
CA ASN A 338 13.20 2.46 23.34
C ASN A 338 12.79 2.89 21.94
N PHE A 339 13.67 2.73 20.94
CA PHE A 339 13.35 2.96 19.53
C PHE A 339 12.18 2.09 19.07
N ALA A 340 12.24 0.78 19.32
CA ALA A 340 11.21 -0.16 18.91
C ALA A 340 9.86 0.14 19.56
N VAL A 341 9.85 0.48 20.86
CA VAL A 341 8.65 0.87 21.59
C VAL A 341 8.08 2.17 21.03
N GLY A 342 8.91 3.19 20.78
CA GLY A 342 8.48 4.44 20.16
C GLY A 342 7.85 4.22 18.78
N PHE A 343 8.46 3.37 17.95
CA PHE A 343 7.92 2.95 16.66
C PHE A 343 6.56 2.24 16.80
N ALA A 344 6.49 1.20 17.61
CA ALA A 344 5.31 0.34 17.71
C ALA A 344 4.10 1.03 18.34
N VAL A 345 4.30 1.76 19.45
CA VAL A 345 3.22 2.49 20.15
C VAL A 345 2.66 3.60 19.26
N THR A 346 3.52 4.32 18.54
CA THR A 346 3.08 5.36 17.58
C THR A 346 2.27 4.74 16.44
N GLY A 347 2.70 3.59 15.92
CA GLY A 347 1.99 2.87 14.85
C GLY A 347 0.60 2.44 15.31
N GLN A 348 0.51 1.90 16.53
CA GLN A 348 -0.74 1.50 17.17
C GLN A 348 -1.70 2.69 17.31
N GLU A 349 -1.23 3.83 17.83
CA GLU A 349 -2.04 5.04 18.01
C GLU A 349 -2.55 5.58 16.66
N ASN A 350 -1.67 5.71 15.65
CA ASN A 350 -2.03 6.22 14.33
C ASN A 350 -3.03 5.31 13.59
N ALA A 351 -2.81 3.99 13.64
CA ALA A 351 -3.72 3.03 13.01
C ALA A 351 -5.07 2.97 13.73
N GLY A 352 -5.07 3.03 15.06
CA GLY A 352 -6.30 3.11 15.86
C GLY A 352 -7.09 4.41 15.59
N GLN A 353 -6.40 5.55 15.47
CA GLN A 353 -7.02 6.83 15.12
C GLN A 353 -7.65 6.78 13.72
N THR A 354 -6.93 6.20 12.75
CA THR A 354 -7.44 6.11 11.37
C THR A 354 -8.60 5.15 11.28
N TYR A 355 -8.54 4.02 11.99
CA TYR A 355 -9.65 3.09 12.10
C TYR A 355 -10.91 3.78 12.67
N PHE A 356 -10.73 4.61 13.72
CA PHE A 356 -11.81 5.40 14.29
C PHE A 356 -12.44 6.37 13.29
N PHE A 357 -11.61 7.08 12.49
CA PHE A 357 -12.13 7.97 11.46
C PHE A 357 -12.79 7.24 10.29
N SER A 358 -12.30 6.04 9.92
CA SER A 358 -12.99 5.20 8.93
C SER A 358 -14.33 4.65 9.45
N LEU A 359 -14.49 4.55 10.77
CA LEU A 359 -15.71 4.07 11.40
C LEU A 359 -16.79 5.17 11.54
N THR A 360 -16.39 6.44 11.60
CA THR A 360 -17.28 7.57 11.91
C THR A 360 -17.61 8.41 10.67
N SER A 361 -18.82 8.97 10.61
CA SER A 361 -19.25 9.80 9.47
C SER A 361 -18.61 11.21 9.52
N PRO A 362 -18.30 11.85 8.37
CA PRO A 362 -17.69 13.19 8.32
C PRO A 362 -18.47 14.28 9.06
N LYS A 363 -19.80 14.13 9.18
CA LYS A 363 -20.68 15.10 9.86
C LYS A 363 -20.57 15.06 11.40
N GLN A 364 -20.01 13.99 11.97
CA GLN A 364 -19.94 13.77 13.42
C GLN A 364 -18.50 13.84 13.97
N THR A 365 -17.51 14.04 13.10
CA THR A 365 -16.09 13.81 13.40
C THR A 365 -15.54 14.71 14.51
N MET A 366 -15.99 15.96 14.64
CA MET A 366 -15.43 16.88 15.64
C MET A 366 -15.83 16.49 17.07
N ASP A 367 -17.11 16.15 17.29
CA ASP A 367 -17.61 15.78 18.62
C ASP A 367 -17.17 14.37 19.01
N LEU A 368 -17.17 13.42 18.06
CA LEU A 368 -16.66 12.08 18.29
C LEU A 368 -15.14 12.04 18.50
N ALA A 369 -14.37 12.95 17.89
CA ALA A 369 -12.94 13.06 18.16
C ALA A 369 -12.64 13.41 19.63
N VAL A 370 -13.46 14.23 20.28
CA VAL A 370 -13.31 14.50 21.72
C VAL A 370 -13.55 13.23 22.54
N VAL A 371 -14.57 12.44 22.19
CA VAL A 371 -14.81 11.14 22.83
C VAL A 371 -13.62 10.20 22.64
N TYR A 372 -13.04 10.13 21.44
CA TYR A 372 -11.83 9.35 21.15
C TYR A 372 -10.68 9.73 22.09
N PHE A 373 -10.37 11.02 22.21
CA PHE A 373 -9.30 11.47 23.08
C PHE A 373 -9.63 11.30 24.58
N MET A 374 -10.89 11.41 24.99
CA MET A 374 -11.28 11.09 26.37
C MET A 374 -11.06 9.61 26.71
N VAL A 375 -11.34 8.70 25.77
CA VAL A 375 -11.05 7.26 25.94
C VAL A 375 -9.53 7.02 26.00
N MET A 376 -8.77 7.67 25.12
CA MET A 376 -7.29 7.64 25.16
C MET A 376 -6.78 8.16 26.51
N GLY A 377 -7.34 9.27 26.98
CA GLY A 377 -7.01 9.89 28.26
C GLY A 377 -7.32 9.00 29.45
N LEU A 378 -8.50 8.38 29.47
CA LEU A 378 -8.89 7.44 30.53
C LEU A 378 -7.93 6.26 30.59
N GLY A 379 -7.69 5.59 29.46
CA GLY A 379 -6.81 4.44 29.39
C GLY A 379 -5.39 4.78 29.82
N GLY A 380 -4.78 5.79 29.18
CA GLY A 380 -3.40 6.16 29.46
C GLY A 380 -3.16 6.71 30.87
N ALA A 381 -4.13 7.46 31.42
CA ALA A 381 -4.05 7.95 32.80
C ALA A 381 -4.10 6.80 33.80
N LEU A 382 -5.05 5.87 33.63
CA LEU A 382 -5.15 4.68 34.47
C LEU A 382 -3.88 3.84 34.36
N GLY A 383 -3.40 3.55 33.14
CA GLY A 383 -2.20 2.72 32.94
C GLY A 383 -0.94 3.31 33.58
N SER A 384 -0.76 4.63 33.48
CA SER A 384 0.37 5.32 34.11
C SER A 384 0.25 5.29 35.64
N LEU A 385 -0.93 5.59 36.18
CA LEU A 385 -1.15 5.63 37.62
C LEU A 385 -1.05 4.24 38.27
N THR A 386 -1.76 3.25 37.72
CA THR A 386 -1.76 1.88 38.26
C THR A 386 -0.41 1.20 38.13
N GLY A 387 0.37 1.50 37.09
CA GLY A 387 1.73 0.97 36.98
C GLY A 387 2.64 1.46 38.10
N GLY A 388 2.45 2.70 38.57
CA GLY A 388 3.22 3.27 39.68
C GLY A 388 2.88 2.61 41.01
N PHE A 389 1.58 2.50 41.31
CA PHE A 389 1.10 1.75 42.48
C PHE A 389 1.53 0.29 42.46
N PHE A 390 1.53 -0.34 41.28
CA PHE A 390 1.96 -1.72 41.12
C PHE A 390 3.45 -1.88 41.45
N LEU A 391 4.33 -1.03 40.90
CA LEU A 391 5.76 -1.11 41.15
C LEU A 391 6.10 -0.84 42.62
N ASP A 392 5.56 0.22 43.21
CA ASP A 392 5.78 0.55 44.63
C ASP A 392 5.23 -0.59 45.52
N GLY A 393 4.05 -1.13 45.20
CA GLY A 393 3.44 -2.25 45.91
C GLY A 393 4.31 -3.51 45.89
N MET A 394 4.79 -3.93 44.71
CA MET A 394 5.68 -5.08 44.57
C MET A 394 7.02 -4.88 45.32
N GLN A 395 7.59 -3.68 45.28
CA GLN A 395 8.84 -3.40 45.99
C GLN A 395 8.63 -3.32 47.51
N SER A 396 7.47 -2.82 47.96
CA SER A 396 7.14 -2.74 49.39
C SER A 396 7.02 -4.11 50.06
N ILE A 397 6.63 -5.15 49.31
CA ILE A 397 6.63 -6.55 49.78
C ILE A 397 7.99 -7.25 49.61
N GLY A 398 9.04 -6.50 49.27
CA GLY A 398 10.42 -7.00 49.17
C GLY A 398 10.81 -7.64 47.84
N LEU A 399 9.98 -7.54 46.78
CA LEU A 399 10.38 -8.04 45.46
C LEU A 399 11.48 -7.17 44.85
N PRO A 400 12.53 -7.79 44.26
CA PRO A 400 13.56 -7.04 43.54
C PRO A 400 12.97 -6.25 42.37
N ALA A 401 13.55 -5.08 42.08
CA ALA A 401 13.11 -4.21 40.99
C ALA A 401 12.98 -4.96 39.66
N GLN A 402 13.92 -5.87 39.37
CA GLN A 402 13.87 -6.70 38.16
C GLN A 402 12.56 -7.48 38.07
N THR A 403 12.21 -8.22 39.12
CA THR A 403 10.98 -9.00 39.18
C THR A 403 9.74 -8.11 39.06
N SER A 404 9.72 -6.95 39.74
CA SER A 404 8.61 -5.99 39.64
C SER A 404 8.38 -5.50 38.20
N TYR A 405 9.45 -5.13 37.48
CA TYR A 405 9.34 -4.70 36.08
C TYR A 405 8.93 -5.84 35.14
N ARG A 406 9.47 -7.05 35.35
CA ARG A 406 9.07 -8.23 34.56
C ARG A 406 7.59 -8.52 34.73
N LEU A 407 7.07 -8.50 35.97
CA LEU A 407 5.66 -8.71 36.24
C LEU A 407 4.79 -7.61 35.63
N LEU A 408 5.22 -6.35 35.69
CA LEU A 408 4.51 -5.22 35.08
C LEU A 408 4.39 -5.42 33.57
N PHE A 409 5.51 -5.63 32.86
CA PHE A 409 5.49 -5.81 31.41
C PHE A 409 4.84 -7.14 30.99
N GLY A 410 4.87 -8.16 31.84
CA GLY A 410 4.13 -9.41 31.66
C GLY A 410 2.61 -9.19 31.71
N ALA A 411 2.13 -8.43 32.69
CA ALA A 411 0.72 -8.06 32.79
C ALA A 411 0.27 -7.24 31.57
N ILE A 412 1.09 -6.30 31.11
CA ILE A 412 0.82 -5.54 29.88
C ILE A 412 0.81 -6.45 28.65
N SER A 413 1.72 -7.43 28.56
CA SER A 413 1.75 -8.39 27.44
C SER A 413 0.47 -9.26 27.39
N LEU A 414 -0.03 -9.70 28.55
CA LEU A 414 -1.29 -10.42 28.65
C LEU A 414 -2.48 -9.55 28.23
N LEU A 415 -2.52 -8.30 28.69
CA LEU A 415 -3.55 -7.33 28.32
C LEU A 415 -3.56 -7.09 26.80
N LEU A 416 -2.39 -6.87 26.19
CA LEU A 416 -2.25 -6.67 24.74
C LEU A 416 -2.66 -7.92 23.96
N SER A 417 -2.31 -9.11 24.44
CA SER A 417 -2.70 -10.39 23.83
C SER A 417 -4.22 -10.56 23.82
N ALA A 418 -4.89 -10.31 24.95
CA ALA A 418 -6.34 -10.33 25.03
C ALA A 418 -6.99 -9.29 24.11
N THR A 419 -6.37 -8.11 24.02
CA THR A 419 -6.85 -7.02 23.17
C THR A 419 -6.74 -7.35 21.68
N LEU A 420 -5.69 -8.08 21.27
CA LEU A 420 -5.51 -8.54 19.90
C LEU A 420 -6.66 -9.47 19.45
N LEU A 421 -7.17 -10.32 20.36
CA LEU A 421 -8.35 -11.15 20.12
C LEU A 421 -9.62 -10.29 19.90
N GLY A 422 -9.78 -9.21 20.66
CA GLY A 422 -10.85 -8.24 20.46
C GLY A 422 -10.75 -7.51 19.12
N LEU A 423 -9.53 -7.12 18.74
CA LEU A 423 -9.24 -6.46 17.46
C LEU A 423 -9.57 -7.34 16.25
N ALA A 424 -9.29 -8.64 16.32
CA ALA A 424 -9.64 -9.59 15.26
C ALA A 424 -11.14 -9.54 14.93
N ARG A 425 -12.00 -9.33 15.93
CA ARG A 425 -13.47 -9.28 15.84
C ARG A 425 -14.03 -7.94 15.34
N LEU A 426 -13.22 -6.89 15.18
CA LEU A 426 -13.68 -5.61 14.65
C LEU A 426 -14.10 -5.71 13.18
N PRO A 427 -15.05 -4.88 12.68
CA PRO A 427 -15.44 -4.91 11.27
C PRO A 427 -14.30 -4.50 10.34
N GLY A 428 -14.19 -5.15 9.17
CA GLY A 428 -13.11 -4.97 8.19
C GLY A 428 -13.10 -3.62 7.45
N LEU A 429 -14.23 -2.91 7.40
CA LEU A 429 -14.39 -1.59 6.74
C LEU A 429 -13.77 -1.51 5.33
N GLY A 430 -13.86 -2.57 4.53
CA GLY A 430 -13.30 -2.62 3.16
C GLY A 430 -11.78 -2.80 3.09
N ALA A 431 -11.10 -3.10 4.21
CA ALA A 431 -9.66 -3.31 4.24
C ALA A 431 -9.23 -4.63 3.60
N THR A 432 -7.98 -4.68 3.12
CA THR A 432 -7.40 -5.90 2.53
C THR A 432 -7.25 -7.00 3.59
N PRO A 433 -7.36 -8.29 3.23
CA PRO A 433 -7.12 -9.38 4.17
C PRO A 433 -5.70 -9.30 4.77
N LEU A 434 -5.55 -9.63 6.06
CA LEU A 434 -4.29 -9.54 6.78
C LEU A 434 -3.14 -10.30 6.10
N ARG A 435 -3.41 -11.49 5.56
CA ARG A 435 -2.42 -12.29 4.80
C ARG A 435 -1.85 -11.53 3.60
N ARG A 436 -2.70 -10.81 2.86
CA ARG A 436 -2.30 -9.99 1.71
C ARG A 436 -1.58 -8.72 2.17
N SER A 437 -1.99 -8.12 3.28
CA SER A 437 -1.27 -6.99 3.86
C SER A 437 0.15 -7.36 4.31
N LEU A 438 0.30 -8.54 4.92
CA LEU A 438 1.61 -9.09 5.27
C LEU A 438 2.47 -9.36 4.05
N SER A 439 1.93 -10.00 3.00
CA SER A 439 2.71 -10.26 1.79
C SER A 439 3.22 -8.97 1.13
N VAL A 440 2.42 -7.90 1.12
CA VAL A 440 2.82 -6.60 0.59
C VAL A 440 3.92 -5.95 1.44
N LEU A 441 3.82 -6.01 2.78
CA LEU A 441 4.82 -5.41 3.68
C LEU A 441 6.19 -6.07 3.58
N PHE A 442 6.23 -7.37 3.31
CA PHE A 442 7.47 -8.13 3.19
C PHE A 442 7.94 -8.31 1.73
N SER A 443 7.23 -7.73 0.76
CA SER A 443 7.57 -7.77 -0.66
C SER A 443 8.28 -6.49 -1.08
N MET A 444 9.59 -6.56 -1.29
CA MET A 444 10.38 -5.44 -1.80
C MET A 444 9.84 -4.91 -3.13
N ARG A 445 9.30 -5.82 -3.96
CA ARG A 445 8.65 -5.51 -5.23
C ARG A 445 7.42 -4.63 -5.03
N ASP A 446 6.56 -4.97 -4.08
CA ASP A 446 5.33 -4.23 -3.81
C ASP A 446 5.62 -2.89 -3.11
N LEU A 447 6.58 -2.85 -2.19
CA LEU A 447 7.03 -1.59 -1.58
C LEU A 447 7.61 -0.61 -2.62
N ARG A 448 8.38 -1.11 -3.59
CA ARG A 448 8.90 -0.30 -4.69
C ARG A 448 7.78 0.18 -5.62
N ALA A 449 6.80 -0.67 -5.93
CA ALA A 449 5.63 -0.28 -6.70
C ALA A 449 4.84 0.85 -5.99
N ILE A 450 4.69 0.78 -4.66
CA ILE A 450 4.05 1.85 -3.87
C ILE A 450 4.79 3.18 -3.99
N ASP A 451 6.14 3.18 -3.93
CA ASP A 451 6.93 4.41 -4.11
C ASP A 451 6.78 5.00 -5.52
N LEU A 452 6.76 4.15 -6.55
CA LEU A 452 6.56 4.58 -7.94
C LEU A 452 5.15 5.16 -8.15
N LEU A 453 4.13 4.58 -7.53
CA LEU A 453 2.76 5.08 -7.57
C LEU A 453 2.64 6.47 -6.93
N GLU A 454 3.32 6.71 -5.80
CA GLU A 454 3.34 8.04 -5.17
C GLU A 454 3.99 9.10 -6.06
N LYS A 455 5.05 8.74 -6.78
CA LYS A 455 5.67 9.64 -7.77
C LYS A 455 4.72 9.90 -8.93
N LEU A 456 4.00 8.87 -9.38
CA LEU A 456 3.05 8.99 -10.47
C LEU A 456 1.90 9.96 -10.13
N ASP A 457 1.34 9.86 -8.93
CA ASP A 457 0.27 10.76 -8.44
C ASP A 457 0.71 12.23 -8.35
N ARG A 458 2.01 12.48 -8.20
CA ARG A 458 2.58 13.83 -8.12
C ARG A 458 3.06 14.34 -9.47
N SER A 459 3.18 13.47 -10.47
CA SER A 459 3.66 13.85 -11.79
C SER A 459 2.60 14.68 -12.52
N HIS A 460 3.04 15.80 -13.09
CA HIS A 460 2.21 16.64 -13.97
C HIS A 460 2.68 16.56 -15.43
N ASN A 461 3.81 15.90 -15.71
CA ASN A 461 4.35 15.68 -17.04
C ASN A 461 3.89 14.33 -17.61
N PRO A 462 3.27 14.29 -18.81
CA PRO A 462 2.94 13.04 -19.51
C PRO A 462 4.12 12.09 -19.74
N GLU A 463 5.33 12.57 -20.05
CA GLU A 463 6.49 11.70 -20.31
C GLU A 463 6.95 10.99 -19.03
N GLU A 464 7.02 11.74 -17.93
CA GLU A 464 7.35 11.19 -16.61
C GLU A 464 6.29 10.18 -16.16
N ALA A 465 5.01 10.50 -16.36
CA ALA A 465 3.91 9.59 -16.07
C ALA A 465 4.04 8.27 -16.85
N CYS A 466 4.37 8.31 -18.14
CA CYS A 466 4.61 7.11 -18.95
C CYS A 466 5.76 6.26 -18.40
N GLN A 467 6.90 6.88 -18.05
CA GLN A 467 8.04 6.16 -17.48
C GLN A 467 7.69 5.48 -16.15
N LEU A 468 6.94 6.18 -15.29
CA LEU A 468 6.50 5.66 -14.01
C LEU A 468 5.50 4.52 -14.19
N ILE A 469 4.50 4.65 -15.07
CA ILE A 469 3.53 3.59 -15.39
C ILE A 469 4.25 2.34 -15.91
N ARG A 470 5.22 2.51 -16.80
CA ARG A 470 6.02 1.40 -17.32
C ARG A 470 6.82 0.70 -16.22
N ALA A 471 7.49 1.48 -15.35
CA ALA A 471 8.23 0.93 -14.22
C ALA A 471 7.32 0.19 -13.23
N ILE A 472 6.09 0.68 -13.03
CA ILE A 472 5.06 0.02 -12.22
C ILE A 472 4.63 -1.29 -12.89
N GLY A 473 4.34 -1.27 -14.20
CA GLY A 473 3.95 -2.45 -14.97
C GLY A 473 5.01 -3.55 -14.93
N ASN A 474 6.29 -3.18 -15.09
CA ASN A 474 7.42 -4.12 -15.01
C ASN A 474 7.59 -4.76 -13.62
N SER A 475 7.04 -4.14 -12.57
CA SER A 475 7.03 -4.77 -11.25
C SER A 475 6.06 -5.95 -11.16
N GLY A 476 5.05 -6.03 -12.04
CA GLY A 476 3.99 -7.04 -11.96
C GLY A 476 3.25 -7.04 -10.62
N SER A 477 3.28 -5.93 -9.87
CA SER A 477 2.68 -5.86 -8.54
C SER A 477 1.16 -5.78 -8.66
N PRO A 478 0.40 -6.70 -8.04
CA PRO A 478 -1.07 -6.64 -8.04
C PRO A 478 -1.61 -5.47 -7.21
N VAL A 479 -0.75 -4.74 -6.48
CA VAL A 479 -1.13 -3.51 -5.75
C VAL A 479 -1.35 -2.34 -6.73
N ALA A 480 -0.74 -2.40 -7.92
CA ALA A 480 -0.80 -1.33 -8.90
C ALA A 480 -2.12 -1.26 -9.68
N GLU A 481 -2.85 -2.36 -9.81
CA GLU A 481 -4.03 -2.45 -10.69
C GLU A 481 -4.99 -1.27 -10.49
N LYS A 482 -5.48 -1.09 -9.25
CA LYS A 482 -6.47 -0.07 -8.90
C LYS A 482 -6.02 1.35 -9.30
N GLU A 483 -4.73 1.61 -9.23
CA GLU A 483 -4.14 2.93 -9.49
C GLU A 483 -3.78 3.14 -10.95
N LEU A 484 -3.62 2.06 -11.72
CA LEU A 484 -3.42 2.11 -13.16
C LEU A 484 -4.75 2.35 -13.91
N LEU A 485 -5.88 1.87 -13.39
CA LEU A 485 -7.19 1.99 -14.06
C LEU A 485 -7.59 3.43 -14.43
N PRO A 486 -7.40 4.47 -13.59
CA PRO A 486 -7.71 5.84 -13.97
C PRO A 486 -6.96 6.33 -15.22
N TYR A 487 -5.75 5.81 -15.47
CA TYR A 487 -4.92 6.22 -16.61
C TYR A 487 -5.44 5.70 -17.95
N LEU A 488 -6.36 4.71 -17.96
CA LEU A 488 -7.11 4.32 -19.15
C LEU A 488 -7.97 5.47 -19.69
N SER A 489 -8.40 6.40 -18.84
CA SER A 489 -9.18 7.58 -19.25
C SER A 489 -8.31 8.81 -19.57
N SER A 490 -6.98 8.65 -19.65
CA SER A 490 -6.07 9.77 -19.91
C SER A 490 -6.34 10.40 -21.29
N PRO A 491 -6.32 11.73 -21.42
CA PRO A 491 -6.44 12.38 -22.72
C PRO A 491 -5.25 12.08 -23.65
N ARG A 492 -4.09 11.72 -23.08
CA ARG A 492 -2.88 11.40 -23.84
C ARG A 492 -2.88 9.93 -24.27
N PHE A 493 -2.82 9.70 -25.58
CA PHE A 493 -2.82 8.35 -26.19
C PHE A 493 -1.72 7.44 -25.64
N ILE A 494 -0.48 7.95 -25.55
CA ILE A 494 0.67 7.17 -25.06
C ILE A 494 0.50 6.72 -23.61
N VAL A 495 -0.14 7.55 -22.76
CA VAL A 495 -0.40 7.20 -21.35
C VAL A 495 -1.41 6.05 -21.26
N ARG A 496 -2.44 6.03 -22.12
CA ARG A 496 -3.40 4.92 -22.18
C ARG A 496 -2.74 3.62 -22.60
N ILE A 497 -1.86 3.65 -23.61
CA ILE A 497 -1.09 2.47 -24.04
C ILE A 497 -0.25 1.93 -22.89
N GLU A 498 0.56 2.77 -22.24
CA GLU A 498 1.41 2.32 -21.15
C GLU A 498 0.59 1.74 -19.99
N ALA A 499 -0.57 2.32 -19.69
CA ALA A 499 -1.46 1.79 -18.66
C ALA A 499 -2.00 0.39 -19.05
N LEU A 500 -2.40 0.18 -20.30
CA LEU A 500 -2.84 -1.13 -20.79
C LEU A 500 -1.71 -2.17 -20.77
N VAL A 501 -0.51 -1.81 -21.21
CA VAL A 501 0.67 -2.70 -21.15
C VAL A 501 1.04 -3.02 -19.70
N ALA A 502 0.97 -2.05 -18.80
CA ALA A 502 1.22 -2.27 -17.38
C ALA A 502 0.18 -3.21 -16.76
N LEU A 503 -1.09 -3.12 -17.15
CA LEU A 503 -2.15 -4.04 -16.73
C LEU A 503 -1.95 -5.44 -17.32
N GLU A 504 -1.50 -5.55 -18.58
CA GLU A 504 -1.20 -6.82 -19.25
C GLU A 504 -0.08 -7.60 -18.54
N ASN A 505 0.88 -6.89 -17.95
CA ASN A 505 1.99 -7.49 -17.19
C ASN A 505 1.57 -8.03 -15.81
N LEU A 506 0.33 -7.78 -15.37
CA LEU A 506 -0.20 -8.36 -14.14
C LEU A 506 -0.63 -9.80 -14.39
N GLU A 507 -0.24 -10.70 -13.48
CA GLU A 507 -0.60 -12.13 -13.57
C GLU A 507 -2.13 -12.33 -13.48
N LYS A 508 -2.80 -11.52 -12.64
CA LYS A 508 -4.24 -11.58 -12.41
C LYS A 508 -4.81 -10.17 -12.35
N LEU A 509 -5.96 -9.99 -12.96
CA LEU A 509 -6.76 -8.77 -12.89
C LEU A 509 -8.02 -9.01 -12.05
N SER A 510 -8.43 -8.00 -11.30
CA SER A 510 -9.71 -8.01 -10.58
C SER A 510 -10.89 -7.89 -11.55
N SER A 511 -12.09 -8.19 -11.07
CA SER A 511 -13.32 -7.98 -11.86
C SER A 511 -13.46 -6.54 -12.34
N ALA A 512 -13.09 -5.57 -11.51
CA ALA A 512 -13.12 -4.15 -11.87
C ALA A 512 -12.13 -3.84 -13.01
N GLY A 513 -10.93 -4.42 -12.99
CA GLY A 513 -9.95 -4.26 -14.07
C GLY A 513 -10.43 -4.85 -15.38
N LEU A 514 -10.98 -6.07 -15.34
CA LEU A 514 -11.55 -6.73 -16.53
C LEU A 514 -12.74 -5.96 -17.11
N THR A 515 -13.63 -5.44 -16.26
CA THR A 515 -14.74 -4.57 -16.71
C THR A 515 -14.24 -3.26 -17.31
N ALA A 516 -13.18 -2.66 -16.76
CA ALA A 516 -12.58 -1.45 -17.33
C ALA A 516 -11.98 -1.72 -18.72
N LEU A 517 -11.27 -2.84 -18.89
CA LEU A 517 -10.73 -3.28 -20.19
C LEU A 517 -11.83 -3.58 -21.20
N HIS A 518 -12.91 -4.24 -20.77
CA HIS A 518 -14.09 -4.46 -21.62
C HIS A 518 -14.72 -3.14 -22.06
N GLY A 519 -14.78 -2.15 -21.18
CA GLY A 519 -15.19 -0.80 -21.53
C GLY A 519 -14.24 -0.09 -22.49
N GLU A 520 -12.93 -0.38 -22.43
CA GLU A 520 -11.90 0.15 -23.35
C GLU A 520 -12.09 -0.41 -24.77
N LEU A 521 -12.32 -1.73 -24.89
CA LEU A 521 -12.61 -2.43 -26.14
C LEU A 521 -13.76 -1.75 -26.91
N ARG A 522 -14.84 -1.37 -26.20
CA ARG A 522 -16.05 -0.78 -26.81
C ARG A 522 -15.90 0.68 -27.20
N ARG A 523 -15.15 1.47 -26.41
CA ARG A 523 -15.14 2.95 -26.53
C ARG A 523 -14.01 3.49 -27.40
N HIS A 524 -12.97 2.71 -27.64
CA HIS A 524 -11.74 3.20 -28.27
C HIS A 524 -11.26 2.39 -29.51
N PRO A 525 -12.15 2.04 -30.47
CA PRO A 525 -11.74 1.43 -31.73
C PRO A 525 -10.79 2.35 -32.50
N GLY A 526 -9.83 1.77 -33.24
CA GLY A 526 -8.80 2.53 -33.99
C GLY A 526 -7.74 3.21 -33.13
N SER A 527 -7.73 2.98 -31.80
CA SER A 527 -6.68 3.49 -30.92
C SER A 527 -6.17 2.42 -29.94
N THR A 528 -6.87 2.14 -28.85
CA THR A 528 -6.42 1.25 -27.77
C THR A 528 -7.21 -0.06 -27.66
N ALA A 529 -8.32 -0.19 -28.38
CA ALA A 529 -9.18 -1.37 -28.32
C ALA A 529 -8.46 -2.70 -28.65
N TYR A 530 -7.46 -2.70 -29.54
CA TYR A 530 -6.73 -3.91 -29.88
C TYR A 530 -5.92 -4.47 -28.70
N LEU A 531 -5.34 -3.59 -27.86
CA LEU A 531 -4.65 -4.01 -26.63
C LEU A 531 -5.68 -4.57 -25.63
N ALA A 532 -6.82 -3.90 -25.49
CA ALA A 532 -7.88 -4.39 -24.61
C ALA A 532 -8.37 -5.78 -25.04
N ALA A 533 -8.62 -6.01 -26.33
CA ALA A 533 -9.00 -7.32 -26.87
C ALA A 533 -7.95 -8.40 -26.52
N ARG A 534 -6.66 -8.11 -26.76
CA ARG A 534 -5.56 -9.01 -26.45
C ARG A 534 -5.50 -9.37 -24.96
N ILE A 535 -5.60 -8.37 -24.08
CA ILE A 535 -5.53 -8.57 -22.63
C ILE A 535 -6.75 -9.37 -22.14
N LEU A 536 -7.95 -9.08 -22.65
CA LEU A 536 -9.17 -9.83 -22.32
C LEU A 536 -9.09 -11.29 -22.74
N GLY A 537 -8.50 -11.57 -23.92
CA GLY A 537 -8.19 -12.93 -24.38
C GLY A 537 -7.21 -13.65 -23.46
N LYS A 538 -6.08 -13.01 -23.13
CA LYS A 538 -5.06 -13.54 -22.21
C LYS A 538 -5.64 -13.93 -20.85
N HIS A 539 -6.59 -13.15 -20.33
CA HIS A 539 -7.24 -13.40 -19.05
C HIS A 539 -8.55 -14.21 -19.16
N ALA A 540 -8.86 -14.77 -20.33
CA ALA A 540 -10.03 -15.59 -20.58
C ALA A 540 -11.36 -14.95 -20.10
N TYR A 541 -11.56 -13.65 -20.38
CA TYR A 541 -12.75 -12.93 -19.95
C TYR A 541 -13.96 -13.17 -20.88
N ALA A 542 -14.69 -14.26 -20.61
CA ALA A 542 -15.87 -14.67 -21.39
C ALA A 542 -16.95 -13.58 -21.61
N PRO A 543 -17.24 -12.65 -20.68
CA PRO A 543 -18.24 -11.60 -20.93
C PRO A 543 -17.92 -10.67 -22.11
N ALA A 544 -16.67 -10.62 -22.58
CA ALA A 544 -16.29 -9.83 -23.75
C ALA A 544 -16.61 -10.50 -25.10
N LEU A 545 -17.05 -11.77 -25.13
CA LEU A 545 -17.32 -12.52 -26.36
C LEU A 545 -18.19 -11.75 -27.38
N PRO A 546 -19.34 -11.12 -27.02
CA PRO A 546 -20.15 -10.40 -28.00
C PRO A 546 -19.41 -9.23 -28.67
N ASP A 547 -18.68 -8.44 -27.88
CA ASP A 547 -17.94 -7.29 -28.40
C ASP A 547 -16.68 -7.70 -29.17
N LEU A 548 -16.04 -8.82 -28.80
CA LEU A 548 -14.93 -9.41 -29.55
C LEU A 548 -15.40 -9.95 -30.92
N ARG A 549 -16.58 -10.58 -30.99
CA ARG A 549 -17.19 -10.99 -32.26
C ARG A 549 -17.50 -9.80 -33.16
N LEU A 550 -18.03 -8.72 -32.60
CA LEU A 550 -18.25 -7.47 -33.34
C LEU A 550 -16.92 -6.86 -33.83
N ALA A 551 -15.84 -6.98 -33.04
CA ALA A 551 -14.52 -6.47 -33.40
C ALA A 551 -13.89 -7.18 -34.62
N LEU A 552 -14.34 -8.38 -35.00
CA LEU A 552 -13.95 -9.03 -36.26
C LEU A 552 -14.38 -8.24 -37.50
N GLN A 553 -15.41 -7.39 -37.37
CA GLN A 553 -15.93 -6.54 -38.45
C GLN A 553 -15.33 -5.12 -38.42
N ALA A 554 -14.36 -4.85 -37.55
CA ALA A 554 -13.75 -3.53 -37.45
C ALA A 554 -12.85 -3.22 -38.66
N ASP A 555 -12.85 -1.97 -39.13
CA ASP A 555 -11.94 -1.55 -40.22
C ASP A 555 -10.46 -1.72 -39.81
N ASP A 556 -10.16 -1.49 -38.53
CA ASP A 556 -8.82 -1.60 -37.94
C ASP A 556 -8.30 -3.04 -37.93
N SER A 557 -7.29 -3.29 -38.78
CA SER A 557 -6.60 -4.59 -38.88
C SER A 557 -5.96 -5.05 -37.56
N MET A 558 -5.51 -4.14 -36.68
CA MET A 558 -4.94 -4.50 -35.38
C MET A 558 -6.01 -5.04 -34.45
N LEU A 559 -7.16 -4.38 -34.41
CA LEU A 559 -8.30 -4.82 -33.61
C LEU A 559 -8.86 -6.15 -34.11
N ARG A 560 -9.01 -6.33 -35.43
CA ARG A 560 -9.43 -7.62 -36.02
C ARG A 560 -8.49 -8.76 -35.64
N SER A 561 -7.18 -8.56 -35.84
CA SER A 561 -6.14 -9.52 -35.48
C SER A 561 -6.18 -9.89 -33.99
N ALA A 562 -6.25 -8.90 -33.10
CA ALA A 562 -6.32 -9.14 -31.66
C ALA A 562 -7.62 -9.85 -31.26
N ALA A 563 -8.74 -9.53 -31.91
CA ALA A 563 -10.03 -10.19 -31.67
C ALA A 563 -10.00 -11.67 -32.08
N MET A 564 -9.41 -12.02 -33.24
CA MET A 564 -9.26 -13.41 -33.68
C MET A 564 -8.55 -14.27 -32.63
N ILE A 565 -7.38 -13.80 -32.16
CA ILE A 565 -6.58 -14.50 -31.16
C ILE A 565 -7.31 -14.57 -29.81
N ALA A 566 -7.98 -13.48 -29.40
CA ALA A 566 -8.72 -13.45 -28.15
C ALA A 566 -9.92 -14.41 -28.16
N LEU A 567 -10.66 -14.48 -29.26
CA LEU A 567 -11.79 -15.40 -29.45
C LEU A 567 -11.31 -16.86 -29.44
N ALA A 568 -10.20 -17.16 -30.13
CA ALA A 568 -9.60 -18.48 -30.10
C ALA A 568 -9.13 -18.89 -28.70
N SER A 569 -8.47 -17.97 -27.98
CA SER A 569 -8.04 -18.19 -26.58
C SER A 569 -9.21 -18.42 -25.62
N LEU A 570 -10.40 -17.90 -25.97
CA LEU A 570 -11.66 -18.12 -25.24
C LEU A 570 -12.39 -19.39 -25.68
N GLY A 571 -11.90 -20.11 -26.69
CA GLY A 571 -12.53 -21.31 -27.25
C GLY A 571 -13.82 -21.00 -28.02
N ASP A 572 -13.94 -19.82 -28.63
CA ASP A 572 -15.17 -19.39 -29.31
C ASP A 572 -15.34 -20.01 -30.70
N GLU A 573 -15.74 -21.28 -30.73
CA GLU A 573 -15.96 -22.04 -31.97
C GLU A 573 -16.97 -21.38 -32.92
N ALA A 574 -17.93 -20.62 -32.38
CA ALA A 574 -18.93 -19.90 -33.18
C ALA A 574 -18.31 -18.83 -34.09
N SER A 575 -17.11 -18.34 -33.77
CA SER A 575 -16.40 -17.35 -34.58
C SER A 575 -15.55 -17.96 -35.69
N ARG A 576 -15.36 -19.28 -35.71
CA ARG A 576 -14.44 -19.96 -36.64
C ARG A 576 -14.75 -19.64 -38.11
N SER A 577 -16.02 -19.76 -38.51
CA SER A 577 -16.44 -19.49 -39.89
C SER A 577 -16.19 -18.04 -40.32
N VAL A 578 -16.33 -17.09 -39.40
CA VAL A 578 -16.03 -15.67 -39.66
C VAL A 578 -14.52 -15.45 -39.82
N ILE A 579 -13.71 -16.15 -39.01
CA ILE A 579 -12.24 -16.10 -39.13
C ILE A 579 -11.79 -16.71 -40.47
N GLU A 580 -12.37 -17.86 -40.86
CA GLU A 580 -12.13 -18.49 -42.17
C GLU A 580 -12.51 -17.56 -43.34
N GLN A 581 -13.65 -16.88 -43.23
CA GLN A 581 -14.10 -15.92 -44.23
C GLN A 581 -13.12 -14.73 -44.35
N LEU A 582 -12.71 -14.15 -43.22
CA LEU A 582 -11.76 -13.03 -43.20
C LEU A 582 -10.38 -13.42 -43.76
N LEU A 583 -10.02 -14.69 -43.60
CA LEU A 583 -8.80 -15.23 -44.19
C LEU A 583 -8.95 -15.39 -45.72
N ALA A 584 -10.14 -15.69 -46.23
CA ALA A 584 -10.38 -15.84 -47.67
C ALA A 584 -10.50 -14.50 -48.43
N GLU A 585 -10.86 -13.40 -47.75
CA GLU A 585 -11.15 -12.09 -48.36
C GLU A 585 -9.92 -11.18 -48.46
N ASN A 586 -9.02 -11.45 -49.42
CA ASN A 586 -7.80 -10.65 -49.69
C ASN A 586 -7.07 -10.21 -48.39
N PRO A 587 -6.62 -11.17 -47.57
CA PRO A 587 -6.13 -10.87 -46.24
C PRO A 587 -4.79 -10.13 -46.31
N THR A 588 -4.60 -9.14 -45.43
CA THR A 588 -3.25 -8.61 -45.17
C THR A 588 -2.39 -9.67 -44.50
N ALA A 589 -1.07 -9.61 -44.62
CA ALA A 589 -0.17 -10.56 -43.97
C ALA A 589 -0.42 -10.72 -42.45
N ARG A 590 -0.81 -9.64 -41.75
CA ARG A 590 -1.19 -9.69 -40.32
C ARG A 590 -2.44 -10.53 -40.09
N ILE A 591 -3.45 -10.39 -40.94
CA ILE A 591 -4.69 -11.18 -40.88
C ILE A 591 -4.38 -12.65 -41.16
N MET A 592 -3.52 -12.94 -42.14
CA MET A 592 -3.07 -14.31 -42.43
C MET A 592 -2.47 -14.98 -41.20
N LEU A 593 -1.47 -14.33 -40.58
CA LEU A 593 -0.80 -14.83 -39.36
C LEU A 593 -1.79 -15.05 -38.21
N SER A 594 -2.65 -14.05 -37.96
CA SER A 594 -3.57 -14.09 -36.81
C SER A 594 -4.69 -15.10 -36.98
N ALA A 595 -5.22 -15.24 -38.20
CA ALA A 595 -6.24 -16.22 -38.51
C ALA A 595 -5.67 -17.64 -38.49
N ALA A 596 -4.49 -17.88 -39.08
CA ALA A 596 -3.83 -19.18 -39.02
C ALA A 596 -3.61 -19.64 -37.57
N SER A 597 -2.99 -18.78 -36.76
CA SER A 597 -2.78 -19.04 -35.33
C SER A 597 -4.09 -19.20 -34.55
N ALA A 598 -5.11 -18.38 -34.82
CA ALA A 598 -6.42 -18.50 -34.16
C ALA A 598 -7.12 -19.83 -34.50
N LEU A 599 -7.09 -20.26 -35.77
CA LEU A 599 -7.69 -21.51 -36.21
C LEU A 599 -6.95 -22.72 -35.62
N GLU A 600 -5.62 -22.66 -35.54
CA GLU A 600 -4.80 -23.67 -34.85
C GLU A 600 -5.15 -23.77 -33.35
N ILE A 601 -5.28 -22.63 -32.66
CA ILE A 601 -5.68 -22.58 -31.23
C ILE A 601 -7.07 -23.18 -31.01
N LEU A 602 -8.03 -22.91 -31.90
CA LEU A 602 -9.35 -23.54 -31.86
C LEU A 602 -9.27 -25.05 -32.10
N GLY A 603 -8.28 -25.50 -32.89
CA GLY A 603 -7.96 -26.91 -33.05
C GLY A 603 -8.96 -27.71 -33.87
N ASN A 604 -9.85 -27.05 -34.62
CA ASN A 604 -10.86 -27.74 -35.41
C ASN A 604 -10.31 -28.11 -36.81
N PRO A 605 -10.21 -29.41 -37.16
CA PRO A 605 -9.67 -29.82 -38.45
C PRO A 605 -10.48 -29.33 -39.66
N ALA A 606 -11.75 -28.94 -39.49
CA ALA A 606 -12.56 -28.37 -40.57
C ALA A 606 -11.94 -27.12 -41.20
N SER A 607 -11.06 -26.40 -40.47
CA SER A 607 -10.37 -25.20 -40.97
C SER A 607 -9.18 -25.50 -41.89
N VAL A 608 -8.75 -26.76 -42.02
CA VAL A 608 -7.67 -27.17 -42.94
C VAL A 608 -7.97 -26.73 -44.37
N THR A 609 -9.22 -26.91 -44.83
CA THR A 609 -9.64 -26.52 -46.17
C THR A 609 -9.51 -25.01 -46.40
N ALA A 610 -9.82 -24.20 -45.40
CA ALA A 610 -9.71 -22.74 -45.50
C ALA A 610 -8.24 -22.29 -45.58
N LEU A 611 -7.36 -22.87 -44.77
CA LEU A 611 -5.93 -22.58 -44.79
C LEU A 611 -5.29 -22.96 -46.14
N ILE A 612 -5.62 -24.15 -46.69
CA ILE A 612 -5.14 -24.59 -48.01
C ILE A 612 -5.64 -23.65 -49.12
N ALA A 613 -6.90 -23.25 -49.07
CA ALA A 613 -7.47 -22.34 -50.08
C ALA A 613 -6.73 -20.99 -50.15
N VAL A 614 -6.19 -20.53 -49.01
CA VAL A 614 -5.47 -19.24 -48.92
C VAL A 614 -4.06 -19.35 -49.45
N LEU A 615 -3.37 -20.46 -49.18
CA LEU A 615 -2.08 -20.78 -49.80
C LEU A 615 -2.20 -20.80 -51.33
N LYS A 616 -3.31 -21.31 -51.86
CA LYS A 616 -3.56 -21.38 -53.30
C LYS A 616 -3.88 -20.02 -53.93
N LYS A 617 -4.77 -19.22 -53.31
CA LYS A 617 -5.32 -18.01 -53.95
C LYS A 617 -4.52 -16.74 -53.75
N SER A 618 -3.76 -16.62 -52.67
CA SER A 618 -3.32 -15.31 -52.17
C SER A 618 -1.82 -15.04 -52.30
N ASP A 619 -1.03 -16.02 -52.79
CA ASP A 619 0.44 -16.01 -52.84
C ASP A 619 1.06 -15.32 -51.60
N PRO A 620 0.87 -15.91 -50.40
CA PRO A 620 1.23 -15.25 -49.16
C PRO A 620 2.75 -15.01 -49.08
N PRO A 621 3.19 -13.90 -48.43
CA PRO A 621 4.62 -13.67 -48.25
C PRO A 621 5.25 -14.83 -47.44
N PRO A 622 6.56 -15.12 -47.63
CA PRO A 622 7.18 -16.34 -47.09
C PRO A 622 6.91 -16.59 -45.61
N PHE A 623 7.06 -15.57 -44.76
CA PHE A 623 6.81 -15.71 -43.31
C PHE A 623 5.34 -16.03 -42.96
N ALA A 624 4.37 -15.57 -43.76
CA ALA A 624 2.96 -15.88 -43.55
C ALA A 624 2.62 -17.27 -44.13
N PHE A 625 3.27 -17.65 -45.22
CA PHE A 625 3.22 -19.00 -45.77
C PHE A 625 3.67 -20.03 -44.74
N ASP A 626 4.85 -19.81 -44.13
CA ASP A 626 5.44 -20.69 -43.13
C ASP A 626 4.50 -20.88 -41.92
N GLU A 627 3.94 -19.79 -41.39
CA GLU A 627 2.96 -19.83 -40.31
C GLU A 627 1.71 -20.64 -40.70
N ILE A 628 1.15 -20.43 -41.90
CA ILE A 628 -0.03 -21.19 -42.36
C ILE A 628 0.30 -22.68 -42.47
N VAL A 629 1.49 -23.04 -42.96
CA VAL A 629 1.95 -24.44 -43.05
C VAL A 629 2.15 -25.06 -41.67
N LEU A 630 2.70 -24.32 -40.71
CA LEU A 630 2.86 -24.77 -39.33
C LEU A 630 1.50 -24.94 -38.64
N SER A 631 0.57 -23.98 -38.81
CA SER A 631 -0.79 -24.09 -38.28
C SER A 631 -1.59 -25.23 -38.92
N LEU A 632 -1.40 -25.49 -40.22
CA LEU A 632 -1.92 -26.70 -40.86
C LEU A 632 -1.41 -27.96 -40.18
N ALA A 633 -0.11 -28.06 -39.92
CA ALA A 633 0.46 -29.19 -39.20
C ALA A 633 -0.13 -29.32 -37.78
N GLY A 634 -0.33 -28.20 -37.08
CA GLY A 634 -0.94 -28.16 -35.75
C GLY A 634 -2.37 -28.71 -35.71
N LEU A 635 -3.13 -28.55 -36.80
CA LEU A 635 -4.49 -29.11 -36.95
C LEU A 635 -4.51 -30.60 -37.33
N LEU A 636 -3.40 -31.16 -37.80
CA LEU A 636 -3.33 -32.54 -38.28
C LEU A 636 -2.91 -33.51 -37.17
N SER A 637 -3.69 -34.57 -37.01
CA SER A 637 -3.46 -35.60 -35.99
C SER A 637 -2.08 -36.24 -36.12
N GLY A 638 -1.26 -36.06 -35.08
CA GLY A 638 0.03 -36.73 -34.87
C GLY A 638 1.23 -36.11 -35.60
N MET A 639 1.14 -34.82 -35.93
CA MET A 639 2.23 -33.99 -36.45
C MET A 639 3.05 -33.28 -35.36
N LYS A 640 3.07 -33.80 -34.12
CA LYS A 640 3.68 -33.17 -32.93
C LYS A 640 5.19 -32.86 -33.02
N GLY A 641 5.89 -33.30 -34.08
CA GLY A 641 7.30 -32.99 -34.33
C GLY A 641 7.54 -32.17 -35.61
N PHE A 642 6.49 -31.73 -36.30
CA PHE A 642 6.63 -31.09 -37.60
C PHE A 642 7.31 -29.72 -37.53
N TYR A 643 7.09 -28.93 -36.48
CA TYR A 643 7.80 -27.67 -36.28
C TYR A 643 9.33 -27.86 -36.29
N GLN A 644 9.83 -28.88 -35.58
CA GLN A 644 11.25 -29.19 -35.54
C GLN A 644 11.75 -29.62 -36.93
N LEU A 645 11.02 -30.54 -37.58
CA LEU A 645 11.34 -30.99 -38.94
C LEU A 645 11.40 -29.81 -39.94
N TYR A 646 10.42 -28.91 -39.87
CA TYR A 646 10.32 -27.75 -40.75
C TYR A 646 11.44 -26.75 -40.49
N SER A 647 11.76 -26.49 -39.21
CA SER A 647 12.87 -25.62 -38.81
C SER A 647 14.22 -26.18 -39.26
N ASP A 648 14.45 -27.48 -39.09
CA ASP A 648 15.68 -28.15 -39.49
C ASP A 648 15.81 -28.12 -41.02
N TRP A 649 14.72 -28.37 -41.75
CA TRP A 649 14.68 -28.31 -43.21
C TRP A 649 14.97 -26.90 -43.76
N CYS A 650 14.45 -25.85 -43.10
CA CYS A 650 14.78 -24.47 -43.46
C CYS A 650 16.26 -24.13 -43.25
N HIS A 651 16.98 -24.87 -42.39
CA HIS A 651 18.41 -24.70 -42.14
C HIS A 651 19.27 -25.55 -43.09
N ASP A 652 18.99 -26.86 -43.16
CA ASP A 652 19.63 -27.81 -44.05
C ASP A 652 18.59 -28.81 -44.61
N ALA A 653 18.15 -28.53 -45.83
CA ALA A 653 17.13 -29.33 -46.50
C ALA A 653 17.64 -30.72 -46.90
N GLU A 654 18.93 -30.87 -47.22
CA GLU A 654 19.49 -32.15 -47.66
C GLU A 654 19.68 -33.10 -46.48
N GLU A 655 20.27 -32.63 -45.38
CA GLU A 655 20.46 -33.42 -44.15
C GLU A 655 19.10 -33.85 -43.58
N THR A 656 18.15 -32.92 -43.48
CA THR A 656 16.80 -33.22 -42.98
C THR A 656 16.09 -34.26 -43.84
N MET A 657 16.27 -34.20 -45.16
CA MET A 657 15.70 -35.20 -46.07
C MET A 657 16.37 -36.57 -45.91
N GLN A 658 17.69 -36.62 -45.68
CA GLN A 658 18.39 -37.89 -45.39
C GLN A 658 17.87 -38.53 -44.11
N ASP A 659 17.76 -37.76 -43.03
CA ASP A 659 17.23 -38.20 -41.73
C ASP A 659 15.80 -38.74 -41.84
N MET A 660 14.95 -38.04 -42.60
CA MET A 660 13.56 -38.44 -42.81
C MET A 660 13.45 -39.81 -43.50
N LEU A 661 14.36 -40.10 -44.43
CA LEU A 661 14.37 -41.36 -45.18
C LEU A 661 15.04 -42.50 -44.43
N GLU A 662 16.05 -42.20 -43.61
CA GLU A 662 16.65 -43.18 -42.71
C GLU A 662 15.60 -43.68 -41.71
N LYS A 663 14.79 -42.77 -41.16
CA LYS A 663 13.64 -43.13 -40.31
C LYS A 663 12.62 -44.00 -41.05
N LEU A 664 12.34 -43.73 -42.34
CA LEU A 664 11.42 -44.53 -43.14
C LEU A 664 11.91 -45.98 -43.35
N LYS A 665 13.22 -46.19 -43.56
CA LYS A 665 13.79 -47.54 -43.75
C LYS A 665 13.55 -48.45 -42.54
N GLY A 666 13.40 -47.89 -41.35
CA GLY A 666 13.08 -48.61 -40.13
C GLY A 666 11.62 -49.00 -39.95
N LEU A 667 10.71 -48.61 -40.87
CA LEU A 667 9.26 -48.80 -40.72
C LEU A 667 8.70 -49.96 -41.56
N PRO A 668 7.75 -50.76 -41.03
CA PRO A 668 7.00 -51.72 -41.84
C PRO A 668 6.22 -50.99 -42.93
N GLY A 669 6.51 -51.28 -44.21
CA GLY A 669 5.92 -50.59 -45.36
C GLY A 669 6.81 -49.50 -45.99
N GLY A 670 7.99 -49.23 -45.44
CA GLY A 670 9.01 -48.36 -46.04
C GLY A 670 9.65 -48.98 -47.27
N SER A 671 9.03 -48.83 -48.44
CA SER A 671 9.58 -49.31 -49.70
C SER A 671 10.64 -48.35 -50.28
N GLU A 672 11.60 -48.87 -51.06
CA GLU A 672 12.50 -48.03 -51.86
C GLU A 672 11.71 -47.11 -52.80
N ARG A 673 10.58 -47.60 -53.32
CA ARG A 673 9.67 -46.83 -54.17
C ARG A 673 9.11 -45.59 -53.45
N LEU A 674 8.70 -45.73 -52.19
CA LEU A 674 8.23 -44.59 -51.38
C LEU A 674 9.40 -43.65 -51.00
N SER A 675 10.56 -44.20 -50.68
CA SER A 675 11.75 -43.40 -50.37
C SER A 675 12.15 -42.50 -51.54
N GLN A 676 12.12 -43.04 -52.77
CA GLN A 676 12.39 -42.29 -53.99
C GLN A 676 11.28 -41.27 -54.27
N ALA A 677 10.00 -41.65 -54.09
CA ALA A 677 8.87 -40.74 -54.28
C ALA A 677 8.92 -39.54 -53.33
N LEU A 678 9.25 -39.75 -52.04
CA LEU A 678 9.39 -38.66 -51.07
C LEU A 678 10.52 -37.69 -51.44
N ARG A 679 11.69 -38.21 -51.88
CA ARG A 679 12.80 -37.36 -52.37
C ARG A 679 12.37 -36.51 -53.55
N ASN A 680 11.81 -37.15 -54.58
CA ASN A 680 11.41 -36.51 -55.82
C ASN A 680 10.32 -35.45 -55.57
N PHE A 681 9.37 -35.77 -54.69
CA PHE A 681 8.27 -34.88 -54.33
C PHE A 681 8.75 -33.66 -53.57
N VAL A 682 9.51 -33.81 -52.48
CA VAL A 682 10.01 -32.65 -51.72
C VAL A 682 10.89 -31.75 -52.59
N ALA A 683 11.78 -32.33 -53.39
CA ALA A 683 12.69 -31.59 -54.26
C ALA A 683 11.99 -30.83 -55.39
N SER A 684 11.02 -31.47 -56.07
CA SER A 684 10.52 -30.97 -57.37
C SER A 684 9.02 -31.14 -57.61
N GLY A 685 8.26 -31.69 -56.66
CA GLY A 685 6.83 -31.99 -56.81
C GLY A 685 6.53 -33.23 -57.67
N GLN A 686 7.55 -33.93 -58.16
CA GLN A 686 7.38 -35.19 -58.90
C GLN A 686 6.86 -36.31 -57.99
N ASP A 687 6.31 -37.38 -58.58
CA ASP A 687 5.69 -38.50 -57.83
C ASP A 687 4.52 -38.11 -56.89
N CYS A 688 3.89 -36.95 -57.14
CA CYS A 688 2.75 -36.43 -56.38
C CYS A 688 1.60 -37.44 -56.23
N GLY A 689 1.28 -38.22 -57.26
CA GLY A 689 0.24 -39.25 -57.20
C GLY A 689 0.57 -40.43 -56.27
N ILE A 690 1.86 -40.71 -56.04
CA ILE A 690 2.29 -41.71 -55.06
C ILE A 690 2.10 -41.15 -53.65
N ILE A 691 2.56 -39.92 -53.41
CA ILE A 691 2.39 -39.24 -52.11
C ILE A 691 0.92 -39.08 -51.75
N GLY A 692 0.10 -38.61 -52.69
CA GLY A 692 -1.34 -38.47 -52.53
C GLY A 692 -2.03 -39.80 -52.19
N ARG A 693 -1.61 -40.93 -52.78
CA ARG A 693 -2.14 -42.26 -52.44
C ARG A 693 -1.81 -42.67 -51.00
N TYR A 694 -0.58 -42.47 -50.55
CA TYR A 694 -0.21 -42.78 -49.16
C TYR A 694 -0.95 -41.91 -48.15
N ILE A 695 -1.21 -40.65 -48.47
CA ILE A 695 -2.09 -39.80 -47.67
C ILE A 695 -3.53 -40.34 -47.70
N ALA A 696 -4.04 -40.71 -48.89
CA ALA A 696 -5.37 -41.27 -49.13
C ALA A 696 -5.68 -42.54 -48.31
N GLU A 697 -4.65 -43.34 -48.02
CA GLU A 697 -4.73 -44.60 -47.28
C GLU A 697 -4.47 -44.43 -45.77
N SER A 698 -4.25 -43.20 -45.29
CA SER A 698 -3.94 -42.93 -43.89
C SER A 698 -5.13 -43.22 -42.96
N SER A 699 -4.92 -44.08 -41.97
CA SER A 699 -5.90 -44.40 -40.92
C SER A 699 -5.92 -43.40 -39.75
N ARG A 700 -4.99 -42.43 -39.71
CA ARG A 700 -4.87 -41.44 -38.62
C ARG A 700 -5.57 -40.10 -38.89
N LEU A 701 -5.87 -39.83 -40.15
CA LEU A 701 -6.55 -38.62 -40.58
C LEU A 701 -8.03 -38.91 -40.78
N GLU A 702 -8.89 -37.93 -40.50
CA GLU A 702 -10.32 -38.06 -40.78
C GLU A 702 -10.55 -38.20 -42.30
N THR A 703 -11.55 -38.99 -42.70
CA THR A 703 -11.81 -39.33 -44.11
C THR A 703 -11.93 -38.09 -45.01
N GLY A 704 -12.50 -36.99 -44.51
CA GLY A 704 -12.58 -35.73 -45.27
C GLY A 704 -11.24 -35.03 -45.47
N LEU A 705 -10.35 -35.06 -44.46
CA LEU A 705 -9.02 -34.43 -44.53
C LEU A 705 -8.09 -35.18 -45.46
N VAL A 706 -8.20 -36.51 -45.46
CA VAL A 706 -7.46 -37.41 -46.33
C VAL A 706 -7.68 -37.05 -47.80
N THR A 707 -8.94 -36.83 -48.21
CA THR A 707 -9.28 -36.40 -49.57
C THR A 707 -8.70 -35.03 -49.89
N VAL A 708 -8.90 -34.04 -49.01
CA VAL A 708 -8.43 -32.66 -49.24
C VAL A 708 -6.90 -32.61 -49.38
N LEU A 709 -6.15 -33.33 -48.53
CA LEU A 709 -4.69 -33.35 -48.58
C LEU A 709 -4.16 -34.15 -49.77
N ALA A 710 -4.82 -35.25 -50.15
CA ALA A 710 -4.46 -36.02 -51.35
C ALA A 710 -4.69 -35.23 -52.63
N GLU A 711 -5.79 -34.46 -52.72
CA GLU A 711 -6.04 -33.53 -53.82
C GLU A 711 -5.02 -32.38 -53.83
N ALA A 712 -4.71 -31.80 -52.67
CA ALA A 712 -3.69 -30.76 -52.55
C ALA A 712 -2.29 -31.24 -52.98
N ALA A 713 -1.99 -32.53 -52.81
CA ALA A 713 -0.72 -33.12 -53.24
C ALA A 713 -0.56 -33.18 -54.76
N VAL A 714 -1.64 -33.19 -55.54
CA VAL A 714 -1.60 -33.19 -57.01
C VAL A 714 -1.89 -31.83 -57.62
N ASP A 715 -2.04 -30.79 -56.80
CA ASP A 715 -2.32 -29.42 -57.25
C ASP A 715 -1.03 -28.67 -57.62
N ASP A 716 -0.91 -28.25 -58.89
CA ASP A 716 0.28 -27.60 -59.43
C ASP A 716 0.60 -26.24 -58.82
N GLU A 717 -0.38 -25.52 -58.26
CA GLU A 717 -0.14 -24.21 -57.62
C GLU A 717 0.44 -24.42 -56.23
N LEU A 718 -0.17 -25.29 -55.42
CA LEU A 718 0.31 -25.61 -54.08
C LEU A 718 1.67 -26.31 -54.12
N ASN A 719 1.90 -27.19 -55.10
CA ASN A 719 3.17 -27.90 -55.28
C ASN A 719 4.34 -26.99 -55.66
N ARG A 720 4.15 -25.73 -56.01
CA ARG A 720 5.29 -24.81 -56.23
C ARG A 720 6.05 -24.53 -54.94
N HIS A 721 5.38 -24.63 -53.80
CA HIS A 721 5.95 -24.24 -52.52
C HIS A 721 6.57 -25.43 -51.78
N ALA A 722 7.89 -25.37 -51.59
CA ALA A 722 8.67 -26.46 -51.00
C ALA A 722 8.26 -26.81 -49.56
N GLY A 723 7.90 -25.81 -48.74
CA GLY A 723 7.42 -26.04 -47.37
C GLY A 723 6.10 -26.82 -47.30
N PHE A 724 5.18 -26.59 -48.25
CA PHE A 724 3.93 -27.35 -48.32
C PHE A 724 4.15 -28.77 -48.84
N ARG A 725 5.09 -28.96 -49.79
CA ARG A 725 5.52 -30.31 -50.20
C ARG A 725 6.12 -31.09 -49.02
N LEU A 726 6.90 -30.45 -48.17
CA LEU A 726 7.42 -31.08 -46.95
C LEU A 726 6.31 -31.49 -45.98
N LEU A 727 5.28 -30.65 -45.81
CA LEU A 727 4.11 -30.98 -44.99
C LEU A 727 3.42 -32.25 -45.49
N LEU A 728 3.11 -32.31 -46.78
CA LEU A 728 2.45 -33.47 -47.38
C LEU A 728 3.32 -34.73 -47.37
N ALA A 729 4.63 -34.58 -47.58
CA ALA A 729 5.59 -35.68 -47.43
C ALA A 729 5.60 -36.23 -45.99
N ALA A 730 5.54 -35.36 -44.99
CA ALA A 730 5.44 -35.75 -43.59
C ALA A 730 4.10 -36.44 -43.28
N CYS A 731 2.98 -35.99 -43.86
CA CYS A 731 1.70 -36.68 -43.76
C CYS A 731 1.75 -38.11 -44.36
N ALA A 732 2.36 -38.27 -45.53
CA ALA A 732 2.54 -39.59 -46.17
C ALA A 732 3.43 -40.52 -45.33
N LEU A 733 4.54 -40.00 -44.77
CA LEU A 733 5.41 -40.75 -43.87
C LEU A 733 4.66 -41.20 -42.61
N GLN A 734 3.81 -40.32 -42.07
CA GLN A 734 3.02 -40.62 -40.88
C GLN A 734 1.95 -41.69 -41.13
N ALA A 735 1.33 -41.70 -42.33
CA ALA A 735 0.39 -42.73 -42.74
C ALA A 735 1.03 -44.13 -42.72
N VAL A 736 2.26 -44.24 -43.22
CA VAL A 736 3.04 -45.49 -43.22
C VAL A 736 3.40 -45.91 -41.79
N TRP A 737 3.81 -44.97 -40.95
CA TRP A 737 4.11 -45.26 -39.55
C TRP A 737 2.89 -45.74 -38.77
N ALA A 738 1.70 -45.25 -39.12
CA ALA A 738 0.45 -45.69 -38.53
C ALA A 738 0.03 -47.09 -38.98
N ALA A 739 0.30 -47.46 -40.24
CA ALA A 739 -0.01 -48.77 -40.79
C ALA A 739 0.93 -49.89 -40.30
N GLY A 740 2.13 -49.54 -39.83
CA GLY A 740 3.13 -50.48 -39.29
C GLY A 740 3.01 -50.79 -37.79
N ARG A 741 2.06 -50.16 -37.08
CA ARG A 741 1.67 -50.51 -35.70
C ARG A 741 0.32 -51.19 -35.72
#